data_AF-A0A7C5U7V8-F1
#
_entry.id   AF-A0A7C5U7V8-F1
#
_cell.length_a   1.000
_cell.length_b   1.000
_cell.length_c   1.000
_cell.angle_alpha   90.00
_cell.angle_beta   90.00
_cell.angle_gamma   90.00
#
_symmetry.space_group_name_H-M   'P 1'
#
loop_
_entity.id
_entity.type
_entity.pdbx_description
1 polymer ?
#
loop_
_entity_poly.entity_id
_entity_poly.type
_entity_poly.pdbx_seq_one_letter_code
_entity_poly.pdbx_strand_id
1 'polypeptide(L)'
;MNVKKSSRRIPGQLYIIISFIPWILYWVLTSFIGELGVIVAFAVSLVMNIFQLFRREFNLMDVTTIVYFSIASVGIFVFSINVFIDESGFLGYFTLFLMAVFSIVVKQPFTFQVSKRDYPEVYWRDKLFLLVNQVITGVWAIVFLLNAFVYLFLRSPINIIVSNTLIVIGIVFSIIYPLKAPARRVYKEFIRYDWRVDVSPGRSNGEDEYDVIIVGAGIGGLTCGVLLSKHGYKVLVLEQHFQVGGYCSSFMRKGFIFNTGVEDVSGLWDKGPVNYLLNVLGLRGEDLFIENTRRIIFKSKAIDIPNNLDRLVELLCQLFPEEKENIQLFFIDARKAYEECYKDTYLYGVPLPAELIVKVQGERKLLDYPREHPYFYDWMNKTYREKLDEYFRNEDLKILLCSLIGYVGVEPERVSAGSALTGSLSYFLKGGYYPKGGAQHLAETLRKYIEEHSGKVLLRHRVDKILIENGRVVGVKCRDKVFKAPIVVANANAKKVFLELVGREYLNEEFVKYIENLKMSPSAFMVFLGLDIDLSNYPTLIIDLDNELHIVINSNADPALAPKGKSSITITTFAKYHDFPERGTKEYYMKKKEVAERIIQKAEKVIPNLSKHIVVQDAATPKTFEAYTLTPEGAIYSFDQSIETKKPYFKTPIKGLYLVGASTFPGGGVEGVVISGIICANDIMSWRSTDFSP
;
A
#
# COMPACT_ATOMS: atom_id res chain seq x y z
N MET A 1 12.85 10.43 -20.88
CA MET A 1 14.27 10.56 -20.45
C MET A 1 15.10 9.46 -21.11
N ASN A 2 16.14 9.83 -21.88
CA ASN A 2 17.03 8.91 -22.58
C ASN A 2 17.65 7.88 -21.62
N VAL A 3 17.31 6.60 -21.80
CA VAL A 3 17.99 5.47 -21.16
C VAL A 3 19.38 5.36 -21.78
N LYS A 4 20.34 6.12 -21.24
CA LYS A 4 21.75 5.86 -21.48
C LYS A 4 22.02 4.42 -21.03
N LYS A 5 22.51 3.59 -21.96
CA LYS A 5 23.10 2.28 -21.69
C LYS A 5 23.92 2.37 -20.40
N SER A 6 23.45 1.70 -19.35
CA SER A 6 24.21 1.53 -18.12
C SER A 6 25.52 0.84 -18.50
N SER A 7 26.63 1.56 -18.44
CA SER A 7 27.90 0.92 -18.15
C SER A 7 27.71 0.15 -16.84
N ARG A 8 28.10 -1.12 -16.80
CA ARG A 8 28.06 -1.91 -15.55
C ARG A 8 28.88 -1.17 -14.51
N ARG A 9 28.21 -0.49 -13.58
CA ARG A 9 28.86 0.16 -12.43
C ARG A 9 29.43 -0.94 -11.55
N ILE A 10 30.63 -0.71 -11.01
CA ILE A 10 31.25 -1.62 -10.04
C ILE A 10 30.34 -1.65 -8.80
N PRO A 11 29.95 -2.83 -8.28
CA PRO A 11 29.15 -2.93 -7.06
C PRO A 11 29.78 -2.13 -5.91
N GLY A 12 28.98 -1.47 -5.10
CA GLY A 12 29.46 -0.62 -4.00
C GLY A 12 30.44 -1.36 -3.08
N GLN A 13 30.13 -2.60 -2.72
CA GLN A 13 31.01 -3.45 -1.91
C GLN A 13 32.39 -3.71 -2.54
N LEU A 14 32.44 -3.92 -3.87
CA LEU A 14 33.71 -4.11 -4.56
C LEU A 14 34.47 -2.79 -4.69
N TYR A 15 33.74 -1.68 -4.89
CA TYR A 15 34.32 -0.36 -4.94
C TYR A 15 34.97 0.06 -3.62
N ILE A 16 34.32 -0.18 -2.48
CA ILE A 16 34.91 0.20 -1.18
C ILE A 16 36.20 -0.58 -0.91
N ILE A 17 36.25 -1.88 -1.26
CA ILE A 17 37.49 -2.67 -1.16
C ILE A 17 38.59 -2.04 -2.02
N ILE A 18 38.26 -1.64 -3.25
CA ILE A 18 39.20 -0.95 -4.15
C ILE A 18 39.73 0.33 -3.51
N SER A 19 38.88 1.19 -2.94
CA SER A 19 39.30 2.44 -2.28
C SER A 19 40.21 2.23 -1.05
N PHE A 20 40.19 1.05 -0.42
CA PHE A 20 41.13 0.71 0.67
C PHE A 20 42.49 0.17 0.20
N ILE A 21 42.66 -0.19 -1.07
CA ILE A 21 43.93 -0.77 -1.59
C ILE A 21 45.16 0.10 -1.27
N PRO A 22 45.16 1.43 -1.50
CA PRO A 22 46.31 2.28 -1.17
C PRO A 22 46.70 2.22 0.31
N TRP A 23 45.71 2.16 1.20
CA TRP A 23 45.93 2.06 2.66
C TRP A 23 46.49 0.70 3.06
N ILE A 24 45.97 -0.38 2.47
CA ILE A 24 46.48 -1.75 2.70
C ILE A 24 47.93 -1.84 2.21
N LEU A 25 48.22 -1.35 1.00
CA LEU A 25 49.58 -1.32 0.46
C LEU A 25 50.50 -0.48 1.33
N TYR A 26 50.04 0.65 1.84
CA TYR A 26 50.82 1.48 2.75
C TYR A 26 51.19 0.74 4.03
N TRP A 27 50.23 0.13 4.74
CA TRP A 27 50.51 -0.59 5.99
C TRP A 27 51.39 -1.83 5.78
N VAL A 28 51.20 -2.55 4.67
CA VAL A 28 52.01 -3.73 4.34
C VAL A 28 53.41 -3.32 3.90
N LEU A 29 53.53 -2.46 2.88
CA LEU A 29 54.81 -2.18 2.23
C LEU A 29 55.74 -1.31 3.08
N THR A 30 55.23 -0.38 3.88
CA THR A 30 56.11 0.41 4.76
C THR A 30 56.86 -0.48 5.77
N SER A 31 56.25 -1.58 6.19
CA SER A 31 56.87 -2.57 7.07
C SER A 31 57.98 -3.40 6.39
N PHE A 32 58.02 -3.48 5.05
CA PHE A 32 58.98 -4.30 4.29
C PHE A 32 60.02 -3.48 3.52
N ILE A 33 59.61 -2.37 2.92
CA ILE A 33 60.41 -1.56 1.99
C ILE A 33 60.47 -0.08 2.39
N GLY A 34 60.04 0.26 3.61
CA GLY A 34 60.19 1.60 4.19
C GLY A 34 59.57 2.72 3.36
N GLU A 35 60.36 3.72 3.01
CA GLU A 35 59.96 4.92 2.26
C GLU A 35 59.32 4.59 0.90
N LEU A 36 59.80 3.54 0.21
CA LEU A 36 59.26 3.10 -1.08
C LEU A 36 57.81 2.63 -0.97
N GLY A 37 57.39 2.13 0.20
CA GLY A 37 56.01 1.72 0.44
C GLY A 37 55.01 2.88 0.34
N VAL A 38 55.42 4.08 0.75
CA VAL A 38 54.60 5.31 0.66
C VAL A 38 54.46 5.76 -0.79
N ILE A 39 55.54 5.70 -1.58
CA ILE A 39 55.50 6.02 -3.01
C ILE A 39 54.57 5.07 -3.77
N VAL A 40 54.64 3.77 -3.50
CA VAL A 40 53.78 2.78 -4.16
C VAL A 40 52.31 3.03 -3.83
N ALA A 41 51.98 3.27 -2.55
CA ALA A 41 50.63 3.62 -2.14
C ALA A 41 50.13 4.92 -2.80
N PHE A 42 51.00 5.93 -2.91
CA PHE A 42 50.69 7.19 -3.57
C PHE A 42 50.44 7.03 -5.07
N ALA A 43 51.31 6.28 -5.78
CA ALA A 43 51.19 6.01 -7.20
C ALA A 43 49.88 5.24 -7.50
N VAL A 44 49.56 4.21 -6.69
CA VAL A 44 48.31 3.46 -6.83
C VAL A 44 47.09 4.35 -6.56
N SER A 45 47.14 5.21 -5.54
CA SER A 45 46.10 6.20 -5.25
C SER A 45 45.85 7.14 -6.44
N LEU A 46 46.92 7.67 -7.07
CA LEU A 46 46.82 8.54 -8.24
C LEU A 46 46.21 7.82 -9.44
N VAL A 47 46.68 6.60 -9.76
CA VAL A 47 46.14 5.80 -10.88
C VAL A 47 44.65 5.53 -10.69
N MET A 48 44.26 5.13 -9.48
CA MET A 48 42.86 4.89 -9.14
C MET A 48 42.02 6.16 -9.28
N ASN A 49 42.50 7.30 -8.78
CA ASN A 49 41.77 8.56 -8.85
C ASN A 49 41.67 9.14 -10.25
N ILE A 50 42.70 9.00 -11.09
CA ILE A 50 42.64 9.39 -12.51
C ILE A 50 41.51 8.63 -13.20
N PHE A 51 41.42 7.31 -12.99
CA PHE A 51 40.36 6.49 -13.56
C PHE A 51 38.96 6.92 -13.07
N GLN A 52 38.85 7.34 -11.80
CA GLN A 52 37.60 7.82 -11.22
C GLN A 52 37.22 9.25 -11.67
N LEU A 53 38.20 10.13 -11.90
CA LEU A 53 38.02 11.47 -12.45
C LEU A 53 37.39 11.40 -13.84
N PHE A 54 37.86 10.48 -14.69
CA PHE A 54 37.27 10.21 -16.01
C PHE A 54 35.81 9.74 -15.93
N ARG A 55 35.42 9.10 -14.82
CA ARG A 55 34.04 8.62 -14.59
C ARG A 55 33.15 9.61 -13.83
N ARG A 56 33.70 10.72 -13.33
CA ARG A 56 33.00 11.70 -12.46
C ARG A 56 32.39 11.08 -11.19
N GLU A 57 33.05 10.06 -10.64
CA GLU A 57 32.57 9.29 -9.48
C GLU A 57 33.48 9.52 -8.24
N PHE A 58 33.66 10.77 -7.82
CA PHE A 58 34.56 11.12 -6.71
C PHE A 58 33.95 10.77 -5.34
N ASN A 59 34.70 10.09 -4.47
CA ASN A 59 34.33 9.87 -3.07
C ASN A 59 35.26 10.64 -2.11
N LEU A 60 34.74 11.06 -0.95
CA LEU A 60 35.50 11.70 0.12
C LEU A 60 36.71 10.85 0.57
N MET A 61 36.58 9.53 0.54
CA MET A 61 37.67 8.60 0.84
C MET A 61 38.83 8.74 -0.16
N ASP A 62 38.55 8.88 -1.45
CA ASP A 62 39.62 8.97 -2.46
C ASP A 62 40.38 10.31 -2.35
N VAL A 63 39.65 11.41 -2.08
CA VAL A 63 40.25 12.73 -1.79
C VAL A 63 41.18 12.64 -0.58
N THR A 64 40.68 12.05 0.51
CA THR A 64 41.45 11.88 1.75
C THR A 64 42.72 11.07 1.49
N THR A 65 42.60 10.01 0.70
CA THR A 65 43.71 9.13 0.33
C THR A 65 44.79 9.90 -0.45
N ILE A 66 44.43 10.69 -1.47
CA ILE A 66 45.41 11.51 -2.21
C ILE A 66 46.07 12.53 -1.29
N VAL A 67 45.27 13.26 -0.51
CA VAL A 67 45.77 14.35 0.35
C VAL A 67 46.76 13.79 1.37
N TYR A 68 46.41 12.68 2.03
CA TYR A 68 47.29 12.01 2.99
C TYR A 68 48.61 11.59 2.35
N PHE A 69 48.57 10.83 1.25
CA PHE A 69 49.80 10.33 0.62
C PHE A 69 50.64 11.43 -0.03
N SER A 70 50.03 12.53 -0.47
CA SER A 70 50.77 13.72 -0.91
C SER A 70 51.54 14.36 0.26
N ILE A 71 50.87 14.57 1.39
CA ILE A 71 51.49 15.13 2.61
C ILE A 71 52.59 14.19 3.13
N ALA A 72 52.32 12.88 3.19
CA ALA A 72 53.28 11.90 3.65
C ALA A 72 54.51 11.84 2.74
N SER A 73 54.33 11.85 1.41
CA SER A 73 55.43 11.83 0.43
C SER A 73 56.30 13.09 0.56
N VAL A 74 55.68 14.27 0.65
CA VAL A 74 56.42 15.53 0.85
C VAL A 74 57.12 15.52 2.20
N GLY A 75 56.46 15.08 3.27
CA GLY A 75 57.04 14.97 4.62
C GLY A 75 58.30 14.11 4.65
N ILE A 76 58.26 12.93 4.03
CA ILE A 76 59.40 12.00 4.00
C ILE A 76 60.52 12.53 3.11
N PHE A 77 60.23 12.87 1.84
CA PHE A 77 61.29 13.14 0.85
C PHE A 77 61.80 14.58 0.85
N VAL A 78 61.01 15.55 1.31
CA VAL A 78 61.41 16.97 1.35
C VAL A 78 61.87 17.38 2.74
N PHE A 79 61.20 16.88 3.78
CA PHE A 79 61.45 17.29 5.17
C PHE A 79 62.07 16.21 6.05
N SER A 80 62.35 15.01 5.51
CA SER A 80 62.93 13.88 6.24
C SER A 80 62.15 13.48 7.50
N ILE A 81 60.82 13.59 7.44
CA ILE A 81 59.91 13.26 8.54
C ILE A 81 59.51 11.77 8.43
N ASN A 82 60.18 10.92 9.21
CA ASN A 82 59.95 9.46 9.20
C ASN A 82 58.71 9.00 9.97
N VAL A 83 57.99 9.89 10.65
CA VAL A 83 56.78 9.56 11.44
C VAL A 83 55.70 8.86 10.59
N PHE A 84 55.63 9.17 9.29
CA PHE A 84 54.71 8.53 8.35
C PHE A 84 55.09 7.08 8.01
N ILE A 85 56.22 6.58 8.48
CA ILE A 85 56.65 5.19 8.34
C ILE A 85 56.57 4.53 9.71
N ASP A 86 57.22 5.15 10.71
CA ASP A 86 57.34 4.64 12.07
C ASP A 86 55.97 4.48 12.75
N GLU A 87 55.07 5.44 12.54
CA GLU A 87 53.72 5.48 13.13
C GLU A 87 52.62 5.31 12.07
N SER A 88 52.94 4.59 10.98
CA SER A 88 52.05 4.42 9.81
C SER A 88 50.66 3.86 10.14
N GLY A 89 50.58 2.94 11.12
CA GLY A 89 49.31 2.41 11.61
C GLY A 89 48.47 3.48 12.30
N PHE A 90 49.03 4.16 13.30
CA PHE A 90 48.32 5.21 14.04
C PHE A 90 47.85 6.34 13.11
N LEU A 91 48.76 6.92 12.32
CA LEU A 91 48.46 8.05 11.43
C LEU A 91 47.44 7.68 10.34
N GLY A 92 47.54 6.47 9.78
CA GLY A 92 46.62 6.01 8.76
C GLY A 92 45.19 5.84 9.30
N TYR A 93 45.03 5.11 10.41
CA TYR A 93 43.71 4.93 11.01
C TYR A 93 43.13 6.23 11.59
N PHE A 94 43.96 7.09 12.18
CA PHE A 94 43.50 8.38 12.70
C PHE A 94 43.02 9.29 11.56
N THR A 95 43.68 9.28 10.41
CA THR A 95 43.23 10.01 9.21
C THR A 95 41.88 9.50 8.71
N LEU A 96 41.71 8.17 8.63
CA LEU A 96 40.43 7.56 8.25
C LEU A 96 39.31 7.86 9.25
N PHE A 97 39.63 7.94 10.55
CA PHE A 97 38.70 8.39 11.58
C PHE A 97 38.25 9.83 11.35
N LEU A 98 39.19 10.77 11.14
CA LEU A 98 38.86 12.17 10.87
C LEU A 98 37.99 12.32 9.62
N MET A 99 38.30 11.56 8.57
CA MET A 99 37.48 11.52 7.36
C MET A 99 36.05 11.01 7.64
N ALA A 100 35.92 9.91 8.38
CA ALA A 100 34.62 9.35 8.71
C ALA A 100 33.78 10.34 9.54
N VAL A 101 34.37 10.98 10.56
CA VAL A 101 33.70 12.03 11.36
C VAL A 101 33.33 13.23 10.50
N PHE A 102 34.25 13.74 9.69
CA PHE A 102 33.99 14.86 8.79
C PHE A 102 32.83 14.55 7.84
N SER A 103 32.76 13.33 7.30
CA SER A 103 31.68 12.87 6.42
C SER A 103 30.30 12.93 7.09
N ILE A 104 30.22 12.62 8.39
CA ILE A 104 28.99 12.75 9.18
C ILE A 104 28.65 14.22 9.39
N VAL A 105 29.64 15.05 9.76
CA VAL A 105 29.45 16.49 10.04
C VAL A 105 28.89 17.23 8.82
N VAL A 106 29.39 16.93 7.62
CA VAL A 106 28.88 17.52 6.37
C VAL A 106 27.59 16.86 5.86
N LYS A 107 26.98 15.97 6.65
CA LYS A 107 25.77 15.21 6.32
C LYS A 107 25.88 14.37 5.04
N GLN A 108 27.10 13.97 4.67
CA GLN A 108 27.38 13.05 3.56
C GLN A 108 28.27 11.90 4.05
N PRO A 109 27.71 10.96 4.83
CA PRO A 109 28.47 9.81 5.33
C PRO A 109 29.19 9.10 4.19
N PHE A 110 30.48 8.79 4.33
CA PHE A 110 31.25 8.24 3.19
C PHE A 110 30.66 6.91 2.67
N THR A 111 29.99 6.14 3.53
CA THR A 111 29.31 4.89 3.14
C THR A 111 28.10 5.15 2.24
N PHE A 112 27.47 6.32 2.32
CA PHE A 112 26.34 6.68 1.46
C PHE A 112 26.77 6.77 -0.01
N GLN A 113 27.94 7.35 -0.29
CA GLN A 113 28.46 7.44 -1.66
C GLN A 113 28.74 6.06 -2.26
N VAL A 114 29.14 5.10 -1.42
CA VAL A 114 29.28 3.69 -1.81
C VAL A 114 27.93 3.06 -2.09
N SER A 115 26.98 3.18 -1.15
CA SER A 115 25.64 2.61 -1.27
C SER A 115 24.86 3.16 -2.47
N LYS A 116 25.09 4.42 -2.89
CA LYS A 116 24.48 4.99 -4.12
C LYS A 116 24.72 4.16 -5.38
N ARG A 117 25.78 3.34 -5.42
CA ARG A 117 26.05 2.48 -6.57
C ARG A 117 25.10 1.30 -6.68
N ASP A 118 24.58 0.82 -5.56
CA ASP A 118 23.79 -0.41 -5.47
C ASP A 118 22.27 -0.15 -5.45
N TYR A 119 21.86 1.09 -5.17
CA TYR A 119 20.45 1.48 -5.04
C TYR A 119 20.06 2.61 -6.01
N PRO A 120 18.81 2.63 -6.50
CA PRO A 120 18.33 3.66 -7.42
C PRO A 120 18.23 5.04 -6.75
N GLU A 121 18.27 6.10 -7.56
CA GLU A 121 18.33 7.49 -7.08
C GLU A 121 17.16 7.89 -6.19
N VAL A 122 15.97 7.33 -6.44
CA VAL A 122 14.77 7.54 -5.61
C VAL A 122 15.01 7.18 -4.14
N TYR A 123 15.83 6.15 -3.88
CA TYR A 123 16.13 5.68 -2.53
C TYR A 123 17.18 6.54 -1.81
N TRP A 124 17.94 7.37 -2.53
CA TRP A 124 19.05 8.13 -1.96
C TRP A 124 18.59 9.23 -0.98
N ARG A 125 17.32 9.63 -1.05
CA ARG A 125 16.72 10.65 -0.17
C ARG A 125 15.89 10.04 0.95
N ASP A 126 15.76 8.72 0.97
CA ASP A 126 14.98 8.01 1.98
C ASP A 126 15.61 8.22 3.37
N LYS A 127 14.78 8.58 4.35
CA LYS A 127 15.23 8.90 5.71
C LYS A 127 15.88 7.69 6.39
N LEU A 128 15.35 6.48 6.17
CA LEU A 128 15.88 5.25 6.73
C LEU A 128 17.20 4.87 6.04
N PHE A 129 17.30 5.03 4.72
CA PHE A 129 18.53 4.79 3.97
C PHE A 129 19.67 5.72 4.44
N LEU A 130 19.38 7.01 4.59
CA LEU A 130 20.35 7.99 5.11
C LEU A 130 20.76 7.67 6.55
N LEU A 131 19.80 7.34 7.42
CA LEU A 131 20.06 6.94 8.80
C LEU A 131 20.95 5.69 8.89
N VAL A 132 20.66 4.66 8.08
CA VAL A 132 21.45 3.43 8.03
C VAL A 132 22.90 3.74 7.65
N ASN A 133 23.12 4.56 6.62
CA ASN A 133 24.47 4.97 6.21
C ASN A 133 25.18 5.81 7.27
N GLN A 134 24.48 6.71 7.97
CA GLN A 134 25.04 7.47 9.08
C GLN A 134 25.52 6.55 10.22
N VAL A 135 24.72 5.55 10.59
CA VAL A 135 25.08 4.59 11.65
C VAL A 135 26.29 3.76 11.24
N ILE A 136 26.32 3.23 10.02
CA ILE A 136 27.46 2.43 9.53
C ILE A 136 28.73 3.29 9.49
N THR A 137 28.64 4.52 9.00
CA THR A 137 29.77 5.45 9.02
C THR A 137 30.24 5.77 10.44
N GLY A 138 29.33 5.93 11.40
CA GLY A 138 29.67 6.13 12.81
C GLY A 138 30.39 4.93 13.43
N VAL A 139 29.96 3.70 13.10
CA VAL A 139 30.68 2.49 13.53
C VAL A 139 32.08 2.44 12.93
N TRP A 140 32.25 2.78 11.66
CA TRP A 140 33.58 2.86 11.05
C TRP A 140 34.47 3.94 11.68
N ALA A 141 33.92 5.10 12.05
CA ALA A 141 34.67 6.11 12.79
C ALA A 141 35.19 5.53 14.13
N ILE A 142 34.36 4.80 14.87
CA ILE A 142 34.77 4.14 16.12
C ILE A 142 35.84 3.06 15.84
N VAL A 143 35.65 2.22 14.82
CA VAL A 143 36.62 1.18 14.45
C VAL A 143 37.97 1.80 14.08
N PHE A 144 37.99 2.88 13.30
CA PHE A 144 39.23 3.57 12.95
C PHE A 144 39.89 4.23 14.16
N LEU A 145 39.12 4.86 15.05
CA LEU A 145 39.67 5.46 16.26
C LEU A 145 40.29 4.40 17.20
N LEU A 146 39.58 3.28 17.42
CA LEU A 146 40.09 2.17 18.22
C LEU A 146 41.36 1.58 17.58
N ASN A 147 41.38 1.43 16.26
CA ASN A 147 42.58 0.96 15.55
C ASN A 147 43.76 1.92 15.70
N ALA A 148 43.55 3.23 15.64
CA ALA A 148 44.60 4.20 15.90
C ALA A 148 45.20 3.99 17.31
N PHE A 149 44.36 3.88 18.35
CA PHE A 149 44.84 3.61 19.70
C PHE A 149 45.50 2.23 19.87
N VAL A 150 45.01 1.19 19.19
CA VAL A 150 45.63 -0.14 19.17
C VAL A 150 47.06 -0.06 18.65
N TYR A 151 47.30 0.68 17.57
CA TYR A 151 48.65 0.86 17.03
C TYR A 151 49.53 1.77 17.90
N LEU A 152 48.93 2.73 18.62
CA LEU A 152 49.66 3.60 19.54
C LEU A 152 50.13 2.88 20.82
N PHE A 153 49.34 1.94 21.35
CA PHE A 153 49.58 1.34 22.66
C PHE A 153 50.01 -0.13 22.64
N LEU A 154 49.69 -0.89 21.59
CA LEU A 154 50.01 -2.32 21.49
C LEU A 154 51.14 -2.57 20.49
N ARG A 155 51.98 -3.56 20.78
CA ARG A 155 53.10 -3.97 19.91
C ARG A 155 52.72 -5.13 18.98
N SER A 156 53.48 -5.28 17.90
CA SER A 156 53.37 -6.42 16.99
C SER A 156 53.74 -7.74 17.70
N PRO A 157 53.02 -8.85 17.46
CA PRO A 157 51.92 -9.04 16.48
C PRO A 157 50.51 -8.76 17.03
N ILE A 158 50.38 -8.41 18.31
CA ILE A 158 49.07 -8.28 18.99
C ILE A 158 48.24 -7.15 18.37
N ASN A 159 48.86 -6.00 18.07
CA ASN A 159 48.18 -4.88 17.42
C ASN A 159 47.54 -5.27 16.08
N ILE A 160 48.22 -6.04 15.23
CA ILE A 160 47.72 -6.52 13.94
C ILE A 160 46.51 -7.45 14.13
N ILE A 161 46.59 -8.38 15.08
CA ILE A 161 45.49 -9.34 15.34
C ILE A 161 44.24 -8.60 15.82
N VAL A 162 44.40 -7.71 16.81
CA VAL A 162 43.28 -6.91 17.35
C VAL A 162 42.71 -6.00 16.26
N SER A 163 43.57 -5.37 15.47
CA SER A 163 43.16 -4.47 14.40
C SER A 163 42.32 -5.17 13.32
N ASN A 164 42.83 -6.29 12.81
CA ASN A 164 42.12 -7.10 11.83
C ASN A 164 40.78 -7.61 12.39
N THR A 165 40.73 -7.97 13.67
CA THR A 165 39.48 -8.38 14.34
C THR A 165 38.46 -7.23 14.36
N LEU A 166 38.88 -6.01 14.72
CA LEU A 166 38.00 -4.83 14.71
C LEU A 166 37.49 -4.51 13.29
N ILE A 167 38.34 -4.63 12.27
CA ILE A 167 37.95 -4.45 10.88
C ILE A 167 36.91 -5.49 10.46
N VAL A 168 37.15 -6.77 10.77
CA VAL A 168 36.20 -7.86 10.47
C VAL A 168 34.85 -7.60 11.15
N ILE A 169 34.84 -7.15 12.40
CA ILE A 169 33.61 -6.74 13.10
C ILE A 169 32.91 -5.60 12.35
N GLY A 170 33.65 -4.56 11.92
CA GLY A 170 33.11 -3.46 11.12
C GLY A 170 32.49 -3.89 9.80
N ILE A 171 33.14 -4.82 9.08
CA ILE A 171 32.65 -5.41 7.82
C ILE A 171 31.37 -6.21 8.08
N VAL A 172 31.40 -7.12 9.06
CA VAL A 172 30.23 -7.97 9.42
C VAL A 172 29.05 -7.09 9.83
N PHE A 173 29.27 -6.05 10.62
CA PHE A 173 28.24 -5.08 10.99
C PHE A 173 27.66 -4.38 9.75
N SER A 174 28.51 -3.93 8.83
CA SER A 174 28.10 -3.25 7.60
C SER A 174 27.27 -4.13 6.66
N ILE A 175 27.42 -5.45 6.73
CA ILE A 175 26.61 -6.42 5.97
C ILE A 175 25.27 -6.71 6.68
N ILE A 176 25.29 -6.93 8.00
CA ILE A 176 24.12 -7.40 8.75
C ILE A 176 23.16 -6.25 9.09
N TYR A 177 23.68 -5.08 9.46
CA TYR A 177 22.87 -3.97 9.97
C TYR A 177 21.85 -3.42 8.95
N PRO A 178 22.19 -3.18 7.66
CA PRO A 178 21.22 -2.77 6.65
C PRO A 178 20.07 -3.76 6.43
N LEU A 179 20.31 -5.06 6.64
CA LEU A 179 19.28 -6.09 6.49
C LEU A 179 18.37 -6.12 7.73
N LYS A 180 18.97 -6.18 8.92
CA LYS A 180 18.24 -6.42 10.17
C LYS A 180 17.51 -5.20 10.69
N ALA A 181 18.10 -4.00 10.61
CA ALA A 181 17.55 -2.82 11.27
C ALA A 181 16.25 -2.29 10.63
N PRO A 182 16.17 -2.09 9.29
CA PRO A 182 14.92 -1.75 8.61
C PRO A 182 13.81 -2.78 8.84
N ALA A 183 14.13 -4.07 8.63
CA ALA A 183 13.18 -5.15 8.81
C ALA A 183 12.66 -5.22 10.26
N ARG A 184 13.55 -5.09 11.26
CA ARG A 184 13.15 -5.04 12.66
C ARG A 184 12.28 -3.82 12.95
N ARG A 185 12.53 -2.65 12.35
CA ARG A 185 11.70 -1.45 12.56
C ARG A 185 10.28 -1.66 12.04
N VAL A 186 10.14 -2.19 10.82
CA VAL A 186 8.84 -2.49 10.21
C VAL A 186 8.13 -3.59 11.00
N TYR A 187 8.82 -4.67 11.34
CA TYR A 187 8.21 -5.86 11.93
C TYR A 187 7.98 -5.75 13.45
N LYS A 188 8.72 -4.92 14.19
CA LYS A 188 8.64 -4.83 15.68
C LYS A 188 7.25 -4.47 16.20
N GLU A 189 6.49 -3.66 15.47
CA GLU A 189 5.14 -3.29 15.90
C GLU A 189 4.11 -4.41 15.72
N PHE A 190 4.39 -5.33 14.79
CA PHE A 190 3.48 -6.41 14.37
C PHE A 190 3.87 -7.78 14.92
N ILE A 191 5.14 -7.99 15.31
CA ILE A 191 5.60 -9.27 15.88
C ILE A 191 4.82 -9.67 17.13
N ARG A 192 4.35 -8.67 17.91
CA ARG A 192 3.47 -8.91 19.08
C ARG A 192 2.12 -9.53 18.70
N TYR A 193 1.72 -9.42 17.44
CA TYR A 193 0.48 -9.98 16.89
C TYR A 193 0.73 -11.22 16.02
N ASP A 194 1.97 -11.70 15.90
CA ASP A 194 2.28 -12.86 15.06
C ASP A 194 2.04 -14.21 15.76
N TRP A 195 0.91 -14.33 16.43
CA TRP A 195 0.44 -15.59 17.02
C TRP A 195 -0.06 -16.54 15.94
N ARG A 196 -0.07 -17.86 16.21
CA ARG A 196 -0.72 -18.86 15.35
C ARG A 196 -1.77 -19.66 16.10
N VAL A 197 -2.79 -20.07 15.37
CA VAL A 197 -3.84 -20.97 15.84
C VAL A 197 -3.82 -22.19 14.93
N ASP A 198 -3.45 -23.34 15.47
CA ASP A 198 -3.39 -24.58 14.71
C ASP A 198 -4.79 -25.15 14.56
N VAL A 199 -5.29 -25.18 13.32
CA VAL A 199 -6.57 -25.79 12.97
C VAL A 199 -6.29 -26.82 11.88
N SER A 200 -6.86 -28.01 12.04
CA SER A 200 -6.75 -29.10 11.06
C SER A 200 -8.08 -29.25 10.35
N PRO A 201 -8.21 -28.77 9.10
CA PRO A 201 -9.41 -28.92 8.30
C PRO A 201 -9.86 -30.39 8.18
N GLY A 202 -11.17 -30.61 8.10
CA GLY A 202 -11.75 -31.96 7.94
C GLY A 202 -11.87 -32.80 9.21
N ARG A 203 -11.54 -32.25 10.39
CA ARG A 203 -11.84 -32.91 11.67
C ARG A 203 -13.36 -32.90 11.93
N SER A 204 -13.86 -33.97 12.55
CA SER A 204 -15.21 -34.01 13.12
C SER A 204 -15.38 -32.91 14.17
N ASN A 205 -16.12 -31.86 13.82
CA ASN A 205 -16.52 -30.78 14.72
C ASN A 205 -17.98 -31.00 15.18
N GLY A 206 -18.30 -30.62 16.41
CA GLY A 206 -19.69 -30.64 16.90
C GLY A 206 -20.66 -29.79 16.06
N GLU A 207 -21.97 -29.92 16.32
CA GLU A 207 -23.05 -29.28 15.53
C GLU A 207 -22.88 -27.76 15.39
N ASP A 208 -22.42 -27.08 16.44
CA ASP A 208 -22.17 -25.63 16.48
C ASP A 208 -20.67 -25.27 16.67
N GLU A 209 -19.78 -26.20 16.30
CA GLU A 209 -18.33 -25.99 16.31
C GLU A 209 -17.80 -25.83 14.89
N TYR A 210 -16.95 -24.82 14.71
CA TYR A 210 -16.41 -24.40 13.43
C TYR A 210 -14.91 -24.18 13.54
N ASP A 211 -14.22 -24.30 12.40
CA ASP A 211 -12.80 -23.99 12.32
C ASP A 211 -12.60 -22.47 12.35
N VAL A 212 -13.45 -21.76 11.60
CA VAL A 212 -13.42 -20.31 11.45
C VAL A 212 -14.85 -19.76 11.44
N ILE A 213 -15.09 -18.72 12.24
CA ILE A 213 -16.32 -17.92 12.18
C ILE A 213 -16.00 -16.54 11.60
N ILE A 214 -16.72 -16.13 10.57
CA ILE A 214 -16.62 -14.82 9.94
C ILE A 214 -17.82 -13.97 10.39
N VAL A 215 -17.54 -12.80 10.99
CA VAL A 215 -18.55 -11.86 11.46
C VAL A 215 -18.74 -10.76 10.42
N GLY A 216 -19.84 -10.84 9.67
CA GLY A 216 -20.21 -9.91 8.60
C GLY A 216 -19.91 -10.45 7.19
N ALA A 217 -20.93 -10.48 6.33
CA ALA A 217 -20.88 -11.00 4.97
C ALA A 217 -20.63 -9.91 3.91
N GLY A 218 -19.82 -8.89 4.22
CA GLY A 218 -19.24 -8.02 3.19
C GLY A 218 -18.18 -8.73 2.35
N ILE A 219 -17.77 -8.13 1.22
CA ILE A 219 -16.89 -8.77 0.23
C ILE A 219 -15.58 -9.32 0.85
N GLY A 220 -14.89 -8.57 1.72
CA GLY A 220 -13.64 -9.08 2.32
C GLY A 220 -13.83 -10.36 3.16
N GLY A 221 -14.88 -10.42 3.97
CA GLY A 221 -15.26 -11.61 4.73
C GLY A 221 -15.68 -12.77 3.81
N LEU A 222 -16.48 -12.50 2.77
CA LEU A 222 -16.86 -13.52 1.79
C LEU A 222 -15.65 -14.06 1.01
N THR A 223 -14.71 -13.21 0.59
CA THR A 223 -13.46 -13.62 -0.05
C THR A 223 -12.63 -14.53 0.86
N CYS A 224 -12.49 -14.17 2.14
CA CYS A 224 -11.81 -15.01 3.12
C CYS A 224 -12.52 -16.36 3.29
N GLY A 225 -13.86 -16.34 3.38
CA GLY A 225 -14.69 -17.52 3.49
C GLY A 225 -14.55 -18.47 2.30
N VAL A 226 -14.59 -17.95 1.06
CA VAL A 226 -14.39 -18.70 -0.18
C VAL A 226 -13.07 -19.46 -0.18
N LEU A 227 -11.98 -18.77 0.17
CA LEU A 227 -10.65 -19.38 0.15
C LEU A 227 -10.50 -20.46 1.22
N LEU A 228 -11.01 -20.20 2.43
CA LEU A 228 -10.95 -21.16 3.53
C LEU A 228 -11.83 -22.39 3.26
N SER A 229 -13.06 -22.19 2.79
CA SER A 229 -13.99 -23.28 2.47
C SER A 229 -13.45 -24.14 1.32
N LYS A 230 -12.85 -23.53 0.29
CA LYS A 230 -12.15 -24.24 -0.79
C LYS A 230 -11.07 -25.20 -0.27
N HIS A 231 -10.36 -24.81 0.80
CA HIS A 231 -9.30 -25.61 1.41
C HIS A 231 -9.80 -26.50 2.57
N GLY A 232 -11.11 -26.76 2.63
CA GLY A 232 -11.72 -27.74 3.53
C GLY A 232 -11.97 -27.27 4.96
N TYR A 233 -11.77 -25.99 5.27
CA TYR A 233 -12.11 -25.45 6.59
C TYR A 233 -13.64 -25.42 6.75
N LYS A 234 -14.15 -25.84 7.91
CA LYS A 234 -15.56 -25.68 8.27
C LYS A 234 -15.83 -24.23 8.67
N VAL A 235 -16.29 -23.43 7.70
CA VAL A 235 -16.50 -21.98 7.85
C VAL A 235 -17.95 -21.66 8.19
N LEU A 236 -18.19 -20.76 9.15
CA LEU A 236 -19.49 -20.13 9.38
C LEU A 236 -19.42 -18.62 9.15
N VAL A 237 -20.23 -18.08 8.26
CA VAL A 237 -20.42 -16.65 8.08
C VAL A 237 -21.72 -16.22 8.75
N LEU A 238 -21.66 -15.23 9.63
CA LEU A 238 -22.81 -14.66 10.35
C LEU A 238 -23.07 -13.24 9.85
N GLU A 239 -24.26 -13.01 9.29
CA GLU A 239 -24.68 -11.72 8.74
C GLU A 239 -25.89 -11.18 9.51
N GLN A 240 -25.81 -9.93 9.95
CA GLN A 240 -26.88 -9.28 10.69
C GLN A 240 -28.09 -8.95 9.81
N HIS A 241 -27.85 -8.64 8.55
CA HIS A 241 -28.87 -8.27 7.56
C HIS A 241 -29.56 -9.50 6.96
N PHE A 242 -30.62 -9.27 6.18
CA PHE A 242 -31.35 -10.35 5.49
C PHE A 242 -30.71 -10.78 4.16
N GLN A 243 -29.60 -10.17 3.77
CA GLN A 243 -28.85 -10.47 2.55
C GLN A 243 -27.36 -10.22 2.78
N VAL A 244 -26.49 -10.90 2.03
CA VAL A 244 -25.05 -10.67 2.03
C VAL A 244 -24.65 -9.45 1.21
N GLY A 245 -23.41 -8.97 1.38
CA GLY A 245 -22.77 -7.99 0.48
C GLY A 245 -22.34 -6.70 1.15
N GLY A 246 -22.99 -6.29 2.25
CA GLY A 246 -22.71 -5.00 2.90
C GLY A 246 -22.95 -3.84 1.91
N TYR A 247 -21.96 -2.97 1.70
CA TYR A 247 -22.04 -1.91 0.67
C TYR A 247 -22.10 -2.45 -0.77
N CYS A 248 -21.66 -3.69 -1.01
CA CYS A 248 -21.79 -4.38 -2.30
C CYS A 248 -23.14 -5.11 -2.37
N SER A 249 -24.22 -4.34 -2.27
CA SER A 249 -25.59 -4.83 -2.28
C SER A 249 -26.41 -4.08 -3.33
N SER A 250 -27.54 -4.68 -3.70
CA SER A 250 -28.56 -4.04 -4.52
C SER A 250 -29.93 -4.20 -3.87
N PHE A 251 -30.87 -3.33 -4.22
CA PHE A 251 -32.28 -3.46 -3.83
C PHE A 251 -33.19 -3.18 -5.03
N MET A 252 -34.40 -3.73 -4.97
CA MET A 252 -35.40 -3.56 -6.01
C MET A 252 -36.58 -2.72 -5.51
N ARG A 253 -37.07 -1.80 -6.34
CA ARG A 253 -38.27 -1.01 -6.08
C ARG A 253 -39.09 -0.85 -7.37
N LYS A 254 -40.34 -1.32 -7.36
CA LYS A 254 -41.29 -1.21 -8.48
C LYS A 254 -40.68 -1.64 -9.84
N GLY A 255 -39.90 -2.72 -9.85
CA GLY A 255 -39.25 -3.26 -11.05
C GLY A 255 -37.93 -2.61 -11.46
N PHE A 256 -37.42 -1.62 -10.72
CA PHE A 256 -36.09 -1.04 -10.92
C PHE A 256 -35.11 -1.59 -9.87
N ILE A 257 -33.87 -1.87 -10.29
CA ILE A 257 -32.79 -2.36 -9.42
C ILE A 257 -31.75 -1.26 -9.27
N PHE A 258 -31.32 -1.03 -8.03
CA PHE A 258 -30.32 0.00 -7.68
C PHE A 258 -29.20 -0.61 -6.83
N ASN A 259 -27.95 -0.26 -7.14
CA ASN A 259 -26.81 -0.59 -6.28
C ASN A 259 -26.73 0.38 -5.09
N THR A 260 -26.29 -0.09 -3.93
CA THR A 260 -26.21 0.71 -2.70
C THR A 260 -24.82 1.28 -2.40
N GLY A 261 -23.85 1.08 -3.29
CA GLY A 261 -22.50 1.62 -3.10
C GLY A 261 -21.47 1.22 -4.16
N VAL A 262 -21.56 0.00 -4.72
CA VAL A 262 -20.60 -0.45 -5.75
C VAL A 262 -21.10 -0.12 -7.14
N GLU A 263 -20.38 0.79 -7.81
CA GLU A 263 -20.72 1.30 -9.15
C GLU A 263 -19.56 1.12 -10.15
N ASP A 264 -18.33 0.94 -9.66
CA ASP A 264 -17.14 0.78 -10.49
C ASP A 264 -16.08 -0.08 -9.76
N VAL A 265 -15.66 -1.18 -10.40
CA VAL A 265 -14.76 -2.18 -9.81
C VAL A 265 -13.48 -2.29 -10.63
N SER A 266 -12.33 -2.12 -9.98
CA SER A 266 -11.00 -2.35 -10.55
C SER A 266 -10.50 -3.78 -10.27
N GLY A 267 -9.31 -4.13 -10.78
CA GLY A 267 -8.65 -5.39 -10.44
C GLY A 267 -9.12 -6.63 -11.24
N LEU A 268 -9.78 -6.42 -12.39
CA LEU A 268 -10.24 -7.50 -13.30
C LEU A 268 -9.26 -7.83 -14.43
N TRP A 269 -8.14 -7.11 -14.53
CA TRP A 269 -7.07 -7.42 -15.48
C TRP A 269 -6.27 -8.67 -15.01
N ASP A 270 -5.40 -9.20 -15.88
CA ASP A 270 -4.71 -10.48 -15.69
C ASP A 270 -4.14 -10.74 -14.27
N LYS A 271 -3.33 -9.83 -13.71
CA LYS A 271 -2.77 -9.96 -12.34
C LYS A 271 -3.58 -9.22 -11.27
N GLY A 272 -4.81 -8.83 -11.60
CA GLY A 272 -5.71 -8.13 -10.71
C GLY A 272 -6.27 -9.05 -9.61
N PRO A 273 -6.37 -8.58 -8.35
CA PRO A 273 -6.86 -9.38 -7.22
C PRO A 273 -8.30 -9.89 -7.38
N VAL A 274 -9.17 -9.11 -8.03
CA VAL A 274 -10.55 -9.55 -8.30
C VAL A 274 -10.55 -10.65 -9.35
N ASN A 275 -9.76 -10.52 -10.41
CA ASN A 275 -9.57 -11.58 -11.41
C ASN A 275 -9.01 -12.86 -10.77
N TYR A 276 -8.03 -12.75 -9.88
CA TYR A 276 -7.50 -13.88 -9.12
C TYR A 276 -8.60 -14.59 -8.32
N LEU A 277 -9.46 -13.85 -7.61
CA LEU A 277 -10.60 -14.42 -6.90
C LEU A 277 -11.58 -15.13 -7.84
N LEU A 278 -11.87 -14.56 -9.01
CA LEU A 278 -12.74 -15.21 -10.00
C LEU A 278 -12.14 -16.50 -10.56
N ASN A 279 -10.83 -16.52 -10.84
CA ASN A 279 -10.13 -17.72 -11.26
C ASN A 279 -10.20 -18.82 -10.19
N VAL A 280 -10.12 -18.46 -8.91
CA VAL A 280 -10.31 -19.40 -7.79
C VAL A 280 -11.71 -20.03 -7.83
N LEU A 281 -12.73 -19.27 -8.22
CA LEU A 281 -14.11 -19.74 -8.39
C LEU A 281 -14.33 -20.52 -9.71
N GLY A 282 -13.37 -20.53 -10.62
CA GLY A 282 -13.53 -21.07 -11.97
C GLY A 282 -14.41 -20.20 -12.89
N LEU A 283 -14.48 -18.89 -12.63
CA LEU A 283 -15.29 -17.93 -13.36
C LEU A 283 -14.42 -16.95 -14.15
N ARG A 284 -14.94 -16.45 -15.27
CA ARG A 284 -14.26 -15.39 -16.04
C ARG A 284 -14.85 -14.04 -15.67
N GLY A 285 -14.02 -12.99 -15.67
CA GLY A 285 -14.46 -11.61 -15.41
C GLY A 285 -15.64 -11.17 -16.27
N GLU A 286 -15.60 -11.50 -17.56
CA GLU A 286 -16.65 -11.16 -18.53
C GLU A 286 -18.01 -11.80 -18.23
N ASP A 287 -18.06 -12.89 -17.46
CA ASP A 287 -19.31 -13.55 -17.10
C ASP A 287 -20.08 -12.75 -16.03
N LEU A 288 -19.36 -12.02 -15.16
CA LEU A 288 -19.92 -11.28 -14.02
C LEU A 288 -19.87 -9.77 -14.17
N PHE A 289 -19.06 -9.25 -15.08
CA PHE A 289 -18.78 -7.82 -15.17
C PHE A 289 -18.91 -7.29 -16.60
N ILE A 290 -19.27 -6.02 -16.70
CA ILE A 290 -19.27 -5.25 -17.95
C ILE A 290 -18.43 -3.99 -17.76
N GLU A 291 -17.67 -3.60 -18.77
CA GLU A 291 -16.84 -2.40 -18.68
C GLU A 291 -17.71 -1.13 -18.67
N ASN A 292 -17.44 -0.22 -17.73
CA ASN A 292 -18.12 1.06 -17.66
C ASN A 292 -17.64 2.00 -18.78
N THR A 293 -18.56 2.78 -19.34
CA THR A 293 -18.21 3.98 -20.13
C THR A 293 -18.30 5.23 -19.25
N ARG A 294 -17.44 6.22 -19.49
CA ARG A 294 -17.28 7.38 -18.59
C ARG A 294 -17.33 8.72 -19.32
N ARG A 295 -17.96 9.70 -18.68
CA ARG A 295 -17.91 11.12 -19.05
C ARG A 295 -17.60 11.97 -17.84
N ILE A 296 -16.78 12.99 -18.03
CA ILE A 296 -16.51 14.02 -17.03
C ILE A 296 -17.20 15.31 -17.48
N ILE A 297 -17.97 15.94 -16.59
CA ILE A 297 -18.44 17.32 -16.77
C ILE A 297 -17.48 18.23 -16.02
N PHE A 298 -16.84 19.13 -16.74
CA PHE A 298 -15.88 20.08 -16.18
C PHE A 298 -15.93 21.41 -16.92
N LYS A 299 -16.11 22.51 -16.17
CA LYS A 299 -16.30 23.87 -16.71
C LYS A 299 -17.39 23.93 -17.78
N SER A 300 -18.53 23.30 -17.49
CA SER A 300 -19.70 23.17 -18.36
C SER A 300 -19.46 22.42 -19.66
N LYS A 301 -18.34 21.69 -19.79
CA LYS A 301 -18.03 20.86 -20.96
C LYS A 301 -18.14 19.39 -20.61
N ALA A 302 -18.77 18.63 -21.50
CA ALA A 302 -18.78 17.17 -21.45
C ALA A 302 -17.53 16.62 -22.14
N ILE A 303 -16.76 15.80 -21.43
CA ILE A 303 -15.55 15.14 -21.92
C ILE A 303 -15.77 13.64 -21.81
N ASP A 304 -15.96 12.96 -22.94
CA ASP A 304 -16.04 11.51 -22.99
C ASP A 304 -14.66 10.89 -22.82
N ILE A 305 -14.52 10.02 -21.83
CA ILE A 305 -13.25 9.39 -21.46
C ILE A 305 -13.14 8.06 -22.18
N PRO A 306 -12.15 7.89 -23.08
CA PRO A 306 -11.93 6.61 -23.74
C PRO A 306 -11.49 5.54 -22.72
N ASN A 307 -12.01 4.32 -22.87
CA ASN A 307 -11.58 3.16 -22.07
C ASN A 307 -10.19 2.63 -22.48
N ASN A 308 -9.62 3.15 -23.58
CA ASN A 308 -8.27 2.82 -24.01
C ASN A 308 -7.30 3.91 -23.57
N LEU A 309 -6.25 3.51 -22.85
CA LEU A 309 -5.25 4.43 -22.29
C LEU A 309 -4.56 5.29 -23.35
N ASP A 310 -4.19 4.72 -24.50
CA ASP A 310 -3.52 5.48 -25.57
C ASP A 310 -4.44 6.56 -26.13
N ARG A 311 -5.73 6.24 -26.33
CA ARG A 311 -6.76 7.21 -26.74
C ARG A 311 -7.03 8.27 -25.68
N LEU A 312 -7.00 7.90 -24.40
CA LEU A 312 -7.10 8.88 -23.31
C LEU A 312 -5.91 9.84 -23.32
N VAL A 313 -4.69 9.32 -23.48
CA VAL A 313 -3.48 10.15 -23.60
C VAL A 313 -3.58 11.09 -24.81
N GLU A 314 -4.02 10.60 -25.97
CA GLU A 314 -4.28 11.43 -27.15
C GLU A 314 -5.29 12.55 -26.87
N LEU A 315 -6.42 12.22 -26.23
CA LEU A 315 -7.44 13.20 -25.84
C LEU A 315 -6.87 14.27 -24.90
N LEU A 316 -6.14 13.87 -23.86
CA LEU A 316 -5.54 14.81 -22.92
C LEU A 316 -4.49 15.70 -23.60
N CYS A 317 -3.71 15.17 -24.54
CA CYS A 317 -2.77 15.96 -25.33
C CYS A 317 -3.47 16.97 -26.24
N GLN A 318 -4.67 16.66 -26.74
CA GLN A 318 -5.48 17.60 -27.53
C GLN A 318 -6.08 18.70 -26.64
N LEU A 319 -6.54 18.35 -25.44
CA LEU A 319 -7.10 19.31 -24.47
C LEU A 319 -6.02 20.23 -23.86
N PHE A 320 -4.81 19.71 -23.68
CA PHE A 320 -3.68 20.41 -23.04
C PHE A 320 -2.41 20.29 -23.89
N PRO A 321 -2.35 20.95 -25.06
CA PRO A 321 -1.23 20.81 -25.99
C PRO A 321 0.12 21.25 -25.40
N GLU A 322 0.11 22.20 -24.46
CA GLU A 322 1.30 22.70 -23.77
C GLU A 322 1.94 21.66 -22.83
N GLU A 323 1.17 20.66 -22.38
CA GLU A 323 1.61 19.61 -21.44
C GLU A 323 1.84 18.26 -22.14
N LYS A 324 1.74 18.20 -23.48
CA LYS A 324 1.75 16.96 -24.28
C LYS A 324 2.88 15.99 -23.90
N GLU A 325 4.11 16.49 -23.82
CA GLU A 325 5.27 15.66 -23.48
C GLU A 325 5.18 15.12 -22.04
N ASN A 326 4.75 15.95 -21.10
CA ASN A 326 4.61 15.57 -19.69
C ASN A 326 3.46 14.58 -19.48
N ILE A 327 2.36 14.70 -20.22
CA ILE A 327 1.23 13.76 -20.16
C ILE A 327 1.71 12.36 -20.54
N GLN A 328 2.45 12.25 -21.65
CA GLN A 328 3.01 10.97 -22.09
C GLN A 328 3.98 10.39 -21.04
N LEU A 329 4.87 11.22 -20.50
CA LEU A 329 5.83 10.78 -19.47
C LEU A 329 5.14 10.35 -18.18
N PHE A 330 4.09 11.06 -17.75
CA PHE A 330 3.32 10.74 -16.55
C PHE A 330 2.64 9.37 -16.67
N PHE A 331 1.95 9.10 -17.78
CA PHE A 331 1.28 7.81 -17.94
C PHE A 331 2.24 6.65 -18.16
N ILE A 332 3.42 6.89 -18.76
CA ILE A 332 4.50 5.89 -18.78
C ILE A 332 4.98 5.57 -17.36
N ASP A 333 5.17 6.58 -16.52
CA ASP A 333 5.60 6.43 -15.14
C ASP A 333 4.53 5.72 -14.28
N ALA A 334 3.28 6.18 -14.36
CA ALA A 334 2.14 5.60 -13.66
C ALA A 334 1.93 4.13 -14.04
N ARG A 335 2.00 3.79 -15.34
CA ARG A 335 1.86 2.41 -15.81
C ARG A 335 2.95 1.50 -15.23
N LYS A 336 4.21 1.95 -15.21
CA LYS A 336 5.33 1.19 -14.63
C LYS A 336 5.17 1.02 -13.12
N ALA A 337 4.81 2.07 -12.41
CA ALA A 337 4.54 2.00 -10.98
C ALA A 337 3.38 1.03 -10.66
N TYR A 338 2.31 1.06 -11.47
CA TYR A 338 1.18 0.15 -11.30
C TYR A 338 1.59 -1.31 -11.57
N GLU A 339 2.32 -1.57 -12.66
CA GLU A 339 2.84 -2.90 -12.96
C GLU A 339 3.79 -3.43 -11.87
N GLU A 340 4.61 -2.56 -11.27
CA GLU A 340 5.51 -2.91 -10.18
C GLU A 340 4.79 -3.21 -8.86
N CYS A 341 3.67 -2.53 -8.58
CA CYS A 341 2.84 -2.80 -7.40
C CYS A 341 2.36 -4.26 -7.37
N TYR A 342 1.93 -4.78 -8.53
CA TYR A 342 1.38 -6.13 -8.68
C TYR A 342 2.38 -7.14 -9.26
N LYS A 343 3.68 -6.81 -9.25
CA LYS A 343 4.72 -7.67 -9.87
C LYS A 343 4.85 -9.03 -9.19
N ASP A 344 4.71 -9.06 -7.86
CA ASP A 344 4.95 -10.24 -7.01
C ASP A 344 3.65 -10.99 -6.62
N THR A 345 2.51 -10.66 -7.24
CA THR A 345 1.21 -11.28 -6.90
C THR A 345 1.15 -12.75 -7.24
N TYR A 346 1.99 -13.26 -8.15
CA TYR A 346 2.06 -14.69 -8.47
C TYR A 346 2.42 -15.58 -7.28
N LEU A 347 2.99 -15.02 -6.20
CA LEU A 347 3.34 -15.77 -4.99
C LEU A 347 2.14 -15.98 -4.05
N TYR A 348 1.28 -14.97 -3.90
CA TYR A 348 0.25 -14.93 -2.85
C TYR A 348 -1.12 -14.40 -3.32
N GLY A 349 -1.30 -14.21 -4.62
CA GLY A 349 -2.49 -13.65 -5.28
C GLY A 349 -2.58 -12.12 -5.23
N VAL A 350 -1.85 -11.45 -4.33
CA VAL A 350 -2.06 -10.03 -4.00
C VAL A 350 -0.79 -9.29 -3.59
N PRO A 351 -0.74 -7.94 -3.75
CA PRO A 351 0.35 -7.15 -3.19
C PRO A 351 0.36 -7.20 -1.67
N LEU A 352 1.55 -7.23 -1.07
CA LEU A 352 1.74 -7.34 0.37
C LEU A 352 2.31 -6.04 0.97
N PRO A 353 1.89 -5.65 2.19
CA PRO A 353 2.53 -4.58 2.93
C PRO A 353 3.91 -5.01 3.44
N ALA A 354 4.76 -4.04 3.79
CA ALA A 354 6.16 -4.25 4.12
C ALA A 354 6.39 -5.31 5.22
N GLU A 355 5.55 -5.33 6.25
CA GLU A 355 5.63 -6.29 7.35
C GLU A 355 5.36 -7.73 6.90
N LEU A 356 4.46 -7.92 5.92
CA LEU A 356 4.19 -9.24 5.36
C LEU A 356 5.29 -9.65 4.37
N ILE A 357 5.85 -8.72 3.59
CA ILE A 357 7.03 -8.99 2.75
C ILE A 357 8.16 -9.56 3.62
N VAL A 358 8.47 -8.92 4.76
CA VAL A 358 9.50 -9.43 5.69
C VAL A 358 9.14 -10.82 6.21
N LYS A 359 7.89 -11.04 6.61
CA LYS A 359 7.43 -12.30 7.19
C LYS A 359 7.53 -13.48 6.22
N VAL A 360 7.11 -13.31 4.96
CA VAL A 360 6.92 -14.43 4.03
C VAL A 360 7.94 -14.48 2.90
N GLN A 361 8.68 -13.39 2.64
CA GLN A 361 9.73 -13.33 1.62
C GLN A 361 11.12 -13.05 2.21
N GLY A 362 11.19 -12.71 3.50
CA GLY A 362 12.43 -12.49 4.24
C GLY A 362 12.92 -11.04 4.21
N GLU A 363 13.80 -10.70 5.15
CA GLU A 363 14.31 -9.35 5.38
C GLU A 363 15.04 -8.77 4.16
N ARG A 364 15.72 -9.62 3.39
CA ARG A 364 16.48 -9.22 2.20
C ARG A 364 15.56 -8.64 1.11
N LYS A 365 14.36 -9.21 0.93
CA LYS A 365 13.41 -8.71 -0.05
C LYS A 365 12.98 -7.28 0.25
N LEU A 366 12.79 -6.92 1.52
CA LEU A 366 12.48 -5.54 1.90
C LEU A 366 13.63 -4.58 1.55
N LEU A 367 14.88 -4.99 1.78
CA LEU A 367 16.05 -4.18 1.41
C LEU A 367 16.17 -4.00 -0.11
N ASP A 368 15.92 -5.06 -0.87
CA ASP A 368 16.01 -5.07 -2.33
C ASP A 368 14.77 -4.43 -3.01
N TYR A 369 13.68 -4.19 -2.27
CA TYR A 369 12.40 -3.69 -2.80
C TYR A 369 12.53 -2.39 -3.61
N PRO A 370 13.21 -1.32 -3.15
CA PRO A 370 13.35 -0.09 -3.93
C PRO A 370 14.10 -0.30 -5.24
N ARG A 371 15.03 -1.26 -5.28
CA ARG A 371 15.79 -1.61 -6.49
C ARG A 371 14.93 -2.41 -7.47
N GLU A 372 14.05 -3.27 -6.97
CA GLU A 372 13.19 -4.14 -7.77
C GLU A 372 11.87 -3.48 -8.20
N HIS A 373 11.43 -2.44 -7.48
CA HIS A 373 10.20 -1.67 -7.67
C HIS A 373 10.45 -0.14 -7.60
N PRO A 374 11.42 0.41 -8.37
CA PRO A 374 11.82 1.81 -8.25
C PRO A 374 10.70 2.82 -8.53
N TYR A 375 9.81 2.54 -9.48
CA TYR A 375 8.70 3.43 -9.82
C TYR A 375 7.64 3.38 -8.73
N PHE A 376 7.20 2.20 -8.32
CA PHE A 376 6.19 2.11 -7.26
C PHE A 376 6.70 2.67 -5.93
N TYR A 377 7.98 2.44 -5.61
CA TYR A 377 8.60 3.03 -4.43
C TYR A 377 8.59 4.56 -4.46
N ASP A 378 8.83 5.18 -5.61
CA ASP A 378 8.72 6.64 -5.78
C ASP A 378 7.31 7.14 -5.45
N TRP A 379 6.28 6.46 -5.98
CA TRP A 379 4.87 6.81 -5.76
C TRP A 379 4.44 6.62 -4.30
N MET A 380 4.89 5.56 -3.62
CA MET A 380 4.52 5.31 -2.22
C MET A 380 5.02 6.41 -1.27
N ASN A 381 6.13 7.07 -1.62
CA ASN A 381 6.80 8.05 -0.76
C ASN A 381 6.41 9.51 -1.02
N LYS A 382 5.36 9.75 -1.81
CA LYS A 382 4.85 11.09 -2.16
C LYS A 382 3.34 11.16 -1.94
N THR A 383 2.84 12.38 -1.80
CA THR A 383 1.42 12.67 -1.95
C THR A 383 1.04 12.65 -3.43
N TYR A 384 -0.24 12.42 -3.74
CA TYR A 384 -0.66 12.45 -5.14
C TYR A 384 -0.50 13.85 -5.75
N ARG A 385 -0.72 14.91 -4.96
CA ARG A 385 -0.47 16.29 -5.36
C ARG A 385 1.00 16.51 -5.76
N GLU A 386 1.94 16.09 -4.93
CA GLU A 386 3.38 16.18 -5.24
C GLU A 386 3.70 15.46 -6.55
N LYS A 387 3.12 14.28 -6.77
CA LYS A 387 3.35 13.52 -8.00
C LYS A 387 2.77 14.20 -9.24
N LEU A 388 1.64 14.89 -9.13
CA LEU A 388 1.08 15.69 -10.21
C LEU A 388 1.92 16.95 -10.49
N ASP A 389 2.41 17.61 -9.45
CA ASP A 389 3.24 18.82 -9.56
C ASP A 389 4.62 18.55 -10.19
N GLU A 390 5.12 17.30 -10.14
CA GLU A 390 6.34 16.88 -10.84
C GLU A 390 6.23 16.93 -12.37
N TYR A 391 5.03 16.72 -12.91
CA TYR A 391 4.81 16.64 -14.34
C TYR A 391 4.08 17.86 -14.89
N PHE A 392 3.17 18.45 -14.14
CA PHE A 392 2.21 19.41 -14.69
C PHE A 392 2.27 20.77 -14.00
N ARG A 393 2.13 21.83 -14.79
CA ARG A 393 1.90 23.19 -14.32
C ARG A 393 0.43 23.56 -14.44
N ASN A 394 -0.27 23.02 -15.43
CA ASN A 394 -1.69 23.30 -15.66
C ASN A 394 -2.58 22.68 -14.56
N GLU A 395 -3.26 23.53 -13.78
CA GLU A 395 -4.14 23.07 -12.68
C GLU A 395 -5.41 22.37 -13.16
N ASP A 396 -5.96 22.74 -14.32
CA ASP A 396 -7.15 22.09 -14.88
C ASP A 396 -6.87 20.62 -15.24
N LEU A 397 -5.69 20.34 -15.80
CA LEU A 397 -5.25 18.97 -16.07
C LEU A 397 -5.12 18.16 -14.77
N LYS A 398 -4.56 18.75 -13.71
CA LYS A 398 -4.46 18.09 -12.39
C LYS A 398 -5.83 17.77 -11.81
N ILE A 399 -6.79 18.70 -11.93
CA ILE A 399 -8.17 18.48 -11.48
C ILE A 399 -8.82 17.33 -12.26
N LEU A 400 -8.65 17.28 -13.58
CA LEU A 400 -9.18 16.18 -14.41
C LEU A 400 -8.57 14.83 -14.02
N LEU A 401 -7.26 14.77 -13.75
CA LEU A 401 -6.58 13.56 -13.26
C LEU A 401 -6.96 13.19 -11.81
N CYS A 402 -7.60 14.11 -11.07
CA CYS A 402 -8.20 13.89 -9.76
C CYS A 402 -9.71 13.59 -9.82
N SER A 403 -10.33 13.50 -11.00
CA SER A 403 -11.77 13.29 -11.14
C SER A 403 -12.30 12.04 -10.42
N LEU A 404 -11.47 11.01 -10.27
CA LEU A 404 -11.80 9.76 -9.56
C LEU A 404 -11.24 9.70 -8.13
N ILE A 405 -10.70 10.79 -7.58
CA ILE A 405 -10.11 10.79 -6.23
C ILE A 405 -11.15 10.50 -5.13
N GLY A 406 -12.44 10.71 -5.44
CA GLY A 406 -13.55 10.31 -4.59
C GLY A 406 -13.62 8.81 -4.29
N TYR A 407 -12.97 7.96 -5.10
CA TYR A 407 -12.87 6.52 -4.83
C TYR A 407 -11.91 6.18 -3.68
N VAL A 408 -11.04 7.13 -3.30
CA VAL A 408 -10.22 7.06 -2.08
C VAL A 408 -10.86 7.87 -0.95
N GLY A 409 -11.52 8.98 -1.29
CA GLY A 409 -12.24 9.83 -0.34
C GLY A 409 -11.34 10.76 0.47
N VAL A 410 -10.18 11.13 -0.07
CA VAL A 410 -9.19 12.03 0.55
C VAL A 410 -8.62 12.97 -0.52
N GLU A 411 -8.29 14.19 -0.14
CA GLU A 411 -7.70 15.19 -1.03
C GLU A 411 -6.30 14.79 -1.52
N PRO A 412 -5.87 15.19 -2.74
CA PRO A 412 -4.60 14.78 -3.34
C PRO A 412 -3.36 15.16 -2.51
N GLU A 413 -3.43 16.19 -1.67
CA GLU A 413 -2.38 16.64 -0.76
C GLU A 413 -2.17 15.71 0.43
N ARG A 414 -3.16 14.89 0.78
CA ARG A 414 -3.17 14.05 1.99
C ARG A 414 -3.15 12.57 1.69
N VAL A 415 -3.46 12.17 0.47
CA VAL A 415 -3.42 10.77 0.01
C VAL A 415 -2.03 10.42 -0.54
N SER A 416 -1.56 9.21 -0.26
CA SER A 416 -0.35 8.67 -0.90
C SER A 416 -0.57 8.57 -2.41
N ALA A 417 0.43 8.92 -3.22
CA ALA A 417 0.35 8.71 -4.66
C ALA A 417 0.19 7.22 -4.98
N GLY A 418 0.78 6.29 -4.21
CA GLY A 418 0.55 4.84 -4.35
C GLY A 418 -0.91 4.42 -4.14
N SER A 419 -1.61 5.03 -3.17
CA SER A 419 -3.04 4.80 -2.97
C SER A 419 -3.91 5.43 -4.06
N ALA A 420 -3.58 6.64 -4.52
CA ALA A 420 -4.27 7.25 -5.67
C ALA A 420 -4.02 6.47 -6.97
N LEU A 421 -2.82 5.92 -7.15
CA LEU A 421 -2.46 5.10 -8.29
C LEU A 421 -3.34 3.85 -8.39
N THR A 422 -3.53 3.16 -7.26
CA THR A 422 -4.29 1.91 -7.20
C THR A 422 -5.79 2.12 -7.06
N GLY A 423 -6.24 3.15 -6.33
CA GLY A 423 -7.64 3.43 -6.03
C GLY A 423 -8.34 4.41 -6.97
N SER A 424 -7.61 5.11 -7.84
CA SER A 424 -8.19 6.10 -8.77
C SER A 424 -7.60 6.01 -10.18
N LEU A 425 -6.28 6.13 -10.35
CA LEU A 425 -5.67 6.10 -11.68
C LEU A 425 -5.77 4.73 -12.37
N SER A 426 -5.84 3.65 -11.59
CA SER A 426 -6.01 2.28 -12.08
C SER A 426 -7.20 2.14 -13.04
N TYR A 427 -8.28 2.91 -12.82
CA TYR A 427 -9.47 2.93 -13.67
C TYR A 427 -9.20 3.51 -15.06
N PHE A 428 -8.26 4.46 -15.17
CA PHE A 428 -7.77 4.94 -16.47
C PHE A 428 -6.76 3.99 -17.12
N LEU A 429 -5.98 3.26 -16.31
CA LEU A 429 -4.91 2.38 -16.78
C LEU A 429 -5.41 0.99 -17.22
N LYS A 430 -6.41 0.45 -16.53
CA LYS A 430 -6.89 -0.94 -16.65
C LYS A 430 -8.41 -1.06 -16.77
N GLY A 431 -9.10 0.07 -16.89
CA GLY A 431 -10.56 0.10 -16.94
C GLY A 431 -11.19 -0.10 -15.56
N GLY A 432 -12.52 0.02 -15.55
CA GLY A 432 -13.32 -0.29 -14.38
C GLY A 432 -14.69 -0.77 -14.81
N TYR A 433 -15.26 -1.64 -14.01
CA TYR A 433 -16.31 -2.52 -14.44
C TYR A 433 -17.49 -2.52 -13.48
N TYR A 434 -18.68 -2.68 -14.04
CA TYR A 434 -19.93 -2.80 -13.33
C TYR A 434 -20.33 -4.27 -13.19
N PRO A 435 -20.81 -4.72 -12.01
CA PRO A 435 -21.29 -6.07 -11.82
C PRO A 435 -22.64 -6.31 -12.54
N LYS A 436 -22.68 -7.25 -13.48
CA LYS A 436 -23.89 -7.69 -14.18
C LYS A 436 -24.93 -8.19 -13.17
N GLY A 437 -26.19 -7.85 -13.37
CA GLY A 437 -27.28 -8.11 -12.43
C GLY A 437 -27.26 -7.23 -11.17
N GLY A 438 -26.33 -6.28 -11.08
CA GLY A 438 -26.13 -5.41 -9.92
C GLY A 438 -25.13 -5.97 -8.90
N ALA A 439 -24.70 -5.11 -7.97
CA ALA A 439 -23.69 -5.43 -6.96
C ALA A 439 -24.04 -6.67 -6.10
N GLN A 440 -25.33 -6.91 -5.83
CA GLN A 440 -25.78 -8.10 -5.09
C GLN A 440 -25.32 -9.42 -5.73
N HIS A 441 -25.20 -9.48 -7.06
CA HIS A 441 -24.88 -10.69 -7.78
C HIS A 441 -23.47 -11.22 -7.46
N LEU A 442 -22.50 -10.32 -7.27
CA LEU A 442 -21.15 -10.68 -6.85
C LEU A 442 -21.16 -11.32 -5.45
N ALA A 443 -21.78 -10.65 -4.48
CA ALA A 443 -21.84 -11.16 -3.11
C ALA A 443 -22.57 -12.51 -3.01
N GLU A 444 -23.64 -12.67 -3.80
CA GLU A 444 -24.40 -13.91 -3.88
C GLU A 444 -23.61 -15.05 -4.52
N THR A 445 -22.81 -14.76 -5.54
CA THR A 445 -21.88 -15.74 -6.15
C THR A 445 -20.87 -16.25 -5.13
N LEU A 446 -20.27 -15.37 -4.32
CA LEU A 446 -19.36 -15.77 -3.25
C LEU A 446 -20.05 -16.58 -2.16
N ARG A 447 -21.28 -16.20 -1.77
CA ARG A 447 -22.09 -16.94 -0.79
C ARG A 447 -22.34 -18.38 -1.25
N LYS A 448 -22.81 -18.55 -2.49
CA LYS A 448 -23.09 -19.87 -3.07
C LYS A 448 -21.87 -20.77 -3.06
N TYR A 449 -20.72 -20.22 -3.49
CA TYR A 449 -19.48 -20.99 -3.48
C TYR A 449 -19.08 -21.49 -2.09
N ILE A 450 -19.25 -20.66 -1.05
CA ILE A 450 -19.00 -21.07 0.34
C ILE A 450 -19.93 -22.22 0.75
N GLU A 451 -21.23 -22.10 0.46
CA GLU A 451 -22.23 -23.12 0.80
C GLU A 451 -22.01 -24.45 0.05
N GLU A 452 -21.48 -24.38 -1.17
CA GLU A 452 -21.09 -25.55 -1.96
C GLU A 452 -19.81 -26.25 -1.43
N HIS A 453 -18.98 -25.55 -0.65
CA HIS A 453 -17.67 -26.03 -0.17
C HIS A 453 -17.61 -26.21 1.35
N SER A 454 -18.61 -26.85 1.95
CA SER A 454 -18.68 -27.16 3.41
C SER A 454 -18.73 -25.95 4.35
N GLY A 455 -18.91 -24.74 3.81
CA GLY A 455 -19.20 -23.55 4.60
C GLY A 455 -20.70 -23.36 4.81
N LYS A 456 -21.06 -22.48 5.75
CA LYS A 456 -22.45 -22.09 6.03
C LYS A 456 -22.56 -20.57 6.12
N VAL A 457 -23.57 -19.99 5.50
CA VAL A 457 -23.87 -18.57 5.63
C VAL A 457 -25.24 -18.38 6.29
N LEU A 458 -25.25 -17.72 7.44
CA LEU A 458 -26.46 -17.47 8.23
C LEU A 458 -26.82 -15.99 8.22
N LEU A 459 -27.96 -15.68 7.60
CA LEU A 459 -28.54 -14.34 7.51
C LEU A 459 -29.41 -14.03 8.73
N ARG A 460 -29.60 -12.74 9.07
CA ARG A 460 -30.35 -12.29 10.26
C ARG A 460 -29.77 -12.81 11.59
N HIS A 461 -28.49 -13.15 11.61
CA HIS A 461 -27.74 -13.61 12.77
C HIS A 461 -26.73 -12.54 13.18
N ARG A 462 -27.23 -11.49 13.85
CA ARG A 462 -26.38 -10.44 14.41
C ARG A 462 -25.54 -11.02 15.55
N VAL A 463 -24.23 -10.92 15.43
CA VAL A 463 -23.30 -11.24 16.51
C VAL A 463 -23.37 -10.14 17.56
N ASP A 464 -23.64 -10.52 18.81
CA ASP A 464 -23.75 -9.60 19.93
C ASP A 464 -22.43 -9.49 20.70
N LYS A 465 -21.67 -10.59 20.78
CA LYS A 465 -20.37 -10.65 21.45
C LYS A 465 -19.40 -11.63 20.77
N ILE A 466 -18.12 -11.28 20.78
CA ILE A 466 -17.00 -12.20 20.52
C ILE A 466 -16.54 -12.72 21.87
N LEU A 467 -16.51 -14.04 22.04
CA LEU A 467 -16.21 -14.69 23.30
C LEU A 467 -14.71 -14.88 23.45
N ILE A 468 -14.17 -14.45 24.60
CA ILE A 468 -12.73 -14.43 24.87
C ILE A 468 -12.46 -15.12 26.21
N GLU A 469 -11.49 -16.03 26.21
CA GLU A 469 -10.99 -16.71 27.41
C GLU A 469 -9.46 -16.64 27.40
N ASN A 470 -8.82 -16.26 28.51
CA ASN A 470 -7.34 -16.24 28.61
C ASN A 470 -6.64 -15.54 27.42
N GLY A 471 -7.19 -14.40 26.96
CA GLY A 471 -6.66 -13.61 25.85
C GLY A 471 -6.80 -14.23 24.45
N ARG A 472 -7.61 -15.29 24.29
CA ARG A 472 -7.89 -15.92 22.99
C ARG A 472 -9.38 -15.98 22.71
N VAL A 473 -9.74 -15.95 21.44
CA VAL A 473 -11.11 -16.18 20.99
C VAL A 473 -11.49 -17.64 21.19
N VAL A 474 -12.73 -17.87 21.62
CA VAL A 474 -13.33 -19.23 21.74
C VAL A 474 -14.64 -19.37 20.94
N GLY A 475 -15.15 -18.28 20.37
CA GLY A 475 -16.36 -18.29 19.55
C GLY A 475 -17.09 -16.95 19.54
N VAL A 476 -18.37 -16.98 19.19
CA VAL A 476 -19.26 -15.81 19.19
C VAL A 476 -20.62 -16.16 19.75
N LYS A 477 -21.31 -15.14 20.28
CA LYS A 477 -22.69 -15.23 20.76
C LYS A 477 -23.62 -14.44 19.84
N CYS A 478 -24.71 -15.08 19.43
CA CYS A 478 -25.82 -14.49 18.67
C CYS A 478 -27.11 -14.80 19.41
N ARG A 479 -27.69 -13.79 20.07
CA ARG A 479 -28.81 -13.94 21.03
C ARG A 479 -28.45 -15.00 22.08
N ASP A 480 -29.27 -16.03 22.23
CA ASP A 480 -29.06 -17.12 23.19
C ASP A 480 -28.15 -18.23 22.65
N LYS A 481 -27.78 -18.19 21.36
CA LYS A 481 -26.99 -19.22 20.71
C LYS A 481 -25.50 -18.87 20.73
N VAL A 482 -24.67 -19.86 21.04
CA VAL A 482 -23.21 -19.77 21.00
C VAL A 482 -22.68 -20.65 19.88
N PHE A 483 -21.81 -20.08 19.05
CA PHE A 483 -21.05 -20.80 18.03
C PHE A 483 -19.59 -20.79 18.43
N LYS A 484 -18.94 -21.95 18.49
CA LYS A 484 -17.55 -22.08 18.94
C LYS A 484 -16.61 -22.13 17.75
N ALA A 485 -15.50 -21.40 17.85
CA ALA A 485 -14.39 -21.52 16.93
C ALA A 485 -13.09 -21.00 17.56
N PRO A 486 -11.94 -21.62 17.25
CA PRO A 486 -10.65 -21.12 17.69
C PRO A 486 -10.19 -19.87 16.90
N ILE A 487 -10.85 -19.57 15.78
CA ILE A 487 -10.59 -18.41 14.92
C ILE A 487 -11.90 -17.65 14.65
N VAL A 488 -11.88 -16.34 14.87
CA VAL A 488 -12.92 -15.40 14.42
C VAL A 488 -12.30 -14.36 13.49
N VAL A 489 -12.89 -14.18 12.32
CA VAL A 489 -12.53 -13.15 11.35
C VAL A 489 -13.61 -12.08 11.36
N ALA A 490 -13.30 -10.89 11.86
CA ALA A 490 -14.24 -9.79 11.93
C ALA A 490 -14.13 -8.91 10.69
N ASN A 491 -15.20 -8.87 9.90
CA ASN A 491 -15.37 -7.99 8.74
C ASN A 491 -16.18 -6.73 9.09
N ALA A 492 -16.68 -6.64 10.33
CA ALA A 492 -17.29 -5.43 10.88
C ALA A 492 -16.23 -4.34 11.14
N ASN A 493 -16.67 -3.08 11.21
CA ASN A 493 -15.77 -1.97 11.48
C ASN A 493 -14.97 -2.15 12.78
N ALA A 494 -13.67 -1.88 12.77
CA ALA A 494 -12.80 -2.16 13.91
C ALA A 494 -13.21 -1.43 15.21
N LYS A 495 -13.80 -0.23 15.14
CA LYS A 495 -14.32 0.44 16.35
C LYS A 495 -15.43 -0.39 16.99
N LYS A 496 -16.37 -0.90 16.19
CA LYS A 496 -17.45 -1.79 16.66
C LYS A 496 -16.89 -3.10 17.21
N VAL A 497 -15.94 -3.71 16.50
CA VAL A 497 -15.32 -4.96 16.92
C VAL A 497 -14.69 -4.81 18.29
N PHE A 498 -13.81 -3.82 18.48
CA PHE A 498 -13.04 -3.70 19.71
C PHE A 498 -13.83 -3.07 20.86
N LEU A 499 -14.59 -2.01 20.60
CA LEU A 499 -15.27 -1.24 21.65
C LEU A 499 -16.61 -1.85 22.07
N GLU A 500 -17.25 -2.67 21.22
CA GLU A 500 -18.58 -3.26 21.51
C GLU A 500 -18.55 -4.80 21.53
N LEU A 501 -18.11 -5.46 20.45
CA LEU A 501 -18.20 -6.92 20.32
C LEU A 501 -17.21 -7.66 21.23
N VAL A 502 -15.98 -7.16 21.32
CA VAL A 502 -14.93 -7.65 22.23
C VAL A 502 -15.16 -7.06 23.62
N GLY A 503 -15.18 -5.73 23.74
CA GLY A 503 -15.28 -5.04 25.01
C GLY A 503 -13.91 -4.52 25.50
N ARG A 504 -13.92 -3.35 26.13
CA ARG A 504 -12.71 -2.64 26.59
C ARG A 504 -11.91 -3.46 27.60
N GLU A 505 -12.60 -4.27 28.40
CA GLU A 505 -12.04 -5.08 29.48
C GLU A 505 -11.01 -6.13 29.02
N TYR A 506 -11.00 -6.50 27.74
CA TYR A 506 -10.04 -7.44 27.16
C TYR A 506 -8.85 -6.76 26.46
N LEU A 507 -8.82 -5.43 26.43
CA LEU A 507 -7.86 -4.63 25.67
C LEU A 507 -7.06 -3.73 26.61
N ASN A 508 -5.84 -3.39 26.23
CA ASN A 508 -5.08 -2.40 26.98
C ASN A 508 -5.56 -0.97 26.64
N GLU A 509 -5.41 -0.05 27.60
CA GLU A 509 -5.87 1.34 27.47
C GLU A 509 -5.25 2.08 26.26
N GLU A 510 -3.99 1.80 25.93
CA GLU A 510 -3.31 2.40 24.78
C GLU A 510 -3.99 2.01 23.45
N PHE A 511 -4.34 0.72 23.29
CA PHE A 511 -5.02 0.21 22.11
C PHE A 511 -6.46 0.72 22.04
N VAL A 512 -7.17 0.81 23.17
CA VAL A 512 -8.52 1.39 23.23
C VAL A 512 -8.49 2.84 22.73
N LYS A 513 -7.60 3.68 23.27
CA LYS A 513 -7.43 5.07 22.83
C LYS A 513 -7.04 5.18 21.36
N TYR A 514 -6.16 4.30 20.90
CA TYR A 514 -5.80 4.21 19.48
C TYR A 514 -7.03 3.97 18.60
N ILE A 515 -7.87 2.99 18.93
CA ILE A 515 -9.09 2.68 18.17
C ILE A 515 -10.11 3.82 18.25
N GLU A 516 -10.32 4.44 19.41
CA GLU A 516 -11.24 5.58 19.57
C GLU A 516 -10.86 6.77 18.68
N ASN A 517 -9.55 7.08 18.63
CA ASN A 517 -9.01 8.23 17.90
C ASN A 517 -8.92 8.02 16.38
N LEU A 518 -9.17 6.80 15.86
CA LEU A 518 -9.21 6.57 14.42
C LEU A 518 -10.33 7.41 13.79
N LYS A 519 -9.97 8.27 12.85
CA LYS A 519 -10.95 9.09 12.12
C LYS A 519 -11.70 8.25 11.10
N MET A 520 -13.02 8.38 11.07
CA MET A 520 -13.86 7.74 10.05
C MET A 520 -13.64 8.39 8.68
N SER A 521 -13.79 7.63 7.60
CA SER A 521 -13.80 8.18 6.24
C SER A 521 -15.03 9.07 6.01
N PRO A 522 -15.08 9.85 4.92
CA PRO A 522 -16.33 10.46 4.49
C PRO A 522 -17.46 9.44 4.33
N SER A 523 -18.69 9.94 4.43
CA SER A 523 -19.91 9.22 4.06
C SER A 523 -20.51 9.87 2.80
N ALA A 524 -21.57 9.27 2.26
CA ALA A 524 -22.27 9.79 1.09
C ALA A 524 -23.75 10.10 1.36
N PHE A 525 -24.37 10.79 0.40
CA PHE A 525 -25.80 10.82 0.18
C PHE A 525 -26.08 10.28 -1.21
N MET A 526 -27.05 9.37 -1.33
CA MET A 526 -27.43 8.75 -2.60
C MET A 526 -28.90 8.99 -2.90
N VAL A 527 -29.22 9.28 -4.16
CA VAL A 527 -30.58 9.35 -4.71
C VAL A 527 -30.74 8.24 -5.75
N PHE A 528 -31.82 7.48 -5.65
CA PHE A 528 -32.15 6.38 -6.55
C PHE A 528 -33.39 6.73 -7.35
N LEU A 529 -33.29 6.77 -8.68
CA LEU A 529 -34.36 7.21 -9.58
C LEU A 529 -34.70 6.13 -10.60
N GLY A 530 -35.96 5.71 -10.62
CA GLY A 530 -36.53 4.98 -11.76
C GLY A 530 -37.21 5.98 -12.67
N LEU A 531 -36.85 5.97 -13.96
CA LEU A 531 -37.28 6.95 -14.94
C LEU A 531 -38.10 6.31 -16.05
N ASP A 532 -39.09 7.02 -16.60
CA ASP A 532 -39.88 6.57 -17.75
C ASP A 532 -39.31 7.01 -19.11
N ILE A 533 -38.00 7.27 -19.16
CA ILE A 533 -37.25 7.60 -20.37
C ILE A 533 -36.10 6.64 -20.60
N ASP A 534 -35.72 6.51 -21.87
CA ASP A 534 -34.50 5.84 -22.30
C ASP A 534 -33.31 6.81 -22.28
N LEU A 535 -32.24 6.41 -21.62
CA LEU A 535 -30.99 7.14 -21.50
C LEU A 535 -29.81 6.40 -22.14
N SER A 536 -30.07 5.40 -22.99
CA SER A 536 -29.06 4.58 -23.67
C SER A 536 -27.97 5.38 -24.43
N ASN A 537 -28.25 6.64 -24.82
CA ASN A 537 -27.29 7.53 -25.47
C ASN A 537 -26.29 8.20 -24.50
N TYR A 538 -26.45 8.03 -23.19
CA TYR A 538 -25.50 8.50 -22.18
C TYR A 538 -24.49 7.40 -21.82
N PRO A 539 -23.30 7.76 -21.32
CA PRO A 539 -22.37 6.78 -20.77
C PRO A 539 -22.93 6.18 -19.47
N THR A 540 -22.34 5.08 -19.04
CA THR A 540 -22.70 4.39 -17.80
C THR A 540 -22.44 5.26 -16.57
N LEU A 541 -21.32 5.97 -16.56
CA LEU A 541 -20.87 6.82 -15.45
C LEU A 541 -20.65 8.26 -15.94
N ILE A 542 -21.20 9.21 -15.21
CA ILE A 542 -20.97 10.65 -15.40
C ILE A 542 -20.44 11.24 -14.10
N ILE A 543 -19.23 11.80 -14.15
CA ILE A 543 -18.58 12.49 -13.04
C ILE A 543 -18.74 13.99 -13.28
N ASP A 544 -19.66 14.62 -12.56
CA ASP A 544 -19.90 16.06 -12.65
C ASP A 544 -19.08 16.80 -11.59
N LEU A 545 -17.92 17.32 -12.01
CA LEU A 545 -17.02 18.07 -11.14
C LEU A 545 -17.58 19.46 -10.80
N ASP A 546 -18.41 20.02 -11.66
CA ASP A 546 -18.96 21.38 -11.46
C ASP A 546 -20.03 21.39 -10.36
N ASN A 547 -20.77 20.29 -10.19
CA ASN A 547 -21.82 20.18 -9.18
C ASN A 547 -21.52 19.15 -8.07
N GLU A 548 -20.35 18.51 -8.10
CA GLU A 548 -19.87 17.47 -7.18
C GLU A 548 -20.79 16.24 -7.12
N LEU A 549 -21.18 15.71 -8.28
CA LEU A 549 -22.05 14.54 -8.40
C LEU A 549 -21.37 13.39 -9.15
N HIS A 550 -21.63 12.17 -8.69
CA HIS A 550 -21.40 10.94 -9.45
C HIS A 550 -22.76 10.39 -9.88
N ILE A 551 -23.04 10.35 -11.19
CA ILE A 551 -24.30 9.86 -11.75
C ILE A 551 -24.02 8.55 -12.46
N VAL A 552 -24.74 7.51 -12.06
CA VAL A 552 -24.62 6.16 -12.61
C VAL A 552 -25.94 5.76 -13.23
N ILE A 553 -25.93 5.56 -14.53
CA ILE A 553 -27.09 5.06 -15.26
C ILE A 553 -26.96 3.54 -15.28
N ASN A 554 -27.42 2.91 -14.20
CA ASN A 554 -27.29 1.48 -13.94
C ASN A 554 -27.78 0.65 -15.14
N SER A 555 -28.91 1.05 -15.75
CA SER A 555 -29.49 0.38 -16.91
C SER A 555 -28.64 0.46 -18.20
N ASN A 556 -27.70 1.40 -18.28
CA ASN A 556 -26.74 1.47 -19.39
C ASN A 556 -25.55 0.53 -19.19
N ALA A 557 -25.27 0.14 -17.93
CA ALA A 557 -24.36 -0.98 -17.65
C ALA A 557 -25.06 -2.30 -17.95
N ASP A 558 -26.27 -2.48 -17.43
CA ASP A 558 -27.06 -3.70 -17.62
C ASP A 558 -28.54 -3.36 -17.81
N PRO A 559 -29.09 -3.55 -19.02
CA PRO A 559 -30.49 -3.27 -19.33
C PRO A 559 -31.49 -4.01 -18.43
N ALA A 560 -31.10 -5.11 -17.77
CA ALA A 560 -31.98 -5.85 -16.86
C ALA A 560 -32.30 -5.07 -15.55
N LEU A 561 -31.60 -3.96 -15.27
CA LEU A 561 -31.78 -3.17 -14.05
C LEU A 561 -32.94 -2.17 -14.13
N ALA A 562 -33.61 -2.06 -15.28
CA ALA A 562 -34.82 -1.27 -15.47
C ALA A 562 -35.82 -1.99 -16.39
N PRO A 563 -37.12 -1.67 -16.30
CA PRO A 563 -38.10 -2.12 -17.29
C PRO A 563 -37.73 -1.65 -18.71
N LYS A 564 -38.21 -2.35 -19.74
CA LYS A 564 -37.95 -1.99 -21.15
C LYS A 564 -38.37 -0.55 -21.44
N GLY A 565 -37.49 0.21 -22.10
CA GLY A 565 -37.72 1.62 -22.47
C GLY A 565 -37.64 2.61 -21.29
N LYS A 566 -37.16 2.15 -20.13
CA LYS A 566 -37.01 2.93 -18.90
C LYS A 566 -35.56 2.86 -18.43
N SER A 567 -35.18 3.76 -17.54
CA SER A 567 -33.82 3.84 -17.01
C SER A 567 -33.79 3.82 -15.48
N SER A 568 -32.76 3.21 -14.91
CA SER A 568 -32.47 3.28 -13.48
C SER A 568 -31.19 4.09 -13.25
N ILE A 569 -31.28 5.13 -12.43
CA ILE A 569 -30.15 6.02 -12.10
C ILE A 569 -29.87 5.98 -10.60
N THR A 570 -28.59 6.02 -10.26
CA THR A 570 -28.08 6.30 -8.93
C THR A 570 -27.26 7.60 -8.98
N ILE A 571 -27.51 8.54 -8.08
CA ILE A 571 -26.78 9.81 -7.98
C ILE A 571 -26.17 9.90 -6.60
N THR A 572 -24.85 10.07 -6.53
CA THR A 572 -24.07 10.03 -5.31
C THR A 572 -23.29 11.32 -5.13
N THR A 573 -23.22 11.82 -3.90
CA THR A 573 -22.35 12.93 -3.50
C THR A 573 -21.85 12.72 -2.07
N PHE A 574 -20.76 13.36 -1.68
CA PHE A 574 -20.27 13.27 -0.30
C PHE A 574 -21.22 13.98 0.66
N ALA A 575 -21.32 13.45 1.87
CA ALA A 575 -22.18 14.01 2.91
C ALA A 575 -21.58 13.79 4.30
N LYS A 576 -21.74 14.79 5.17
CA LYS A 576 -21.28 14.70 6.57
C LYS A 576 -22.36 14.07 7.41
N TYR A 577 -21.96 13.14 8.29
CA TYR A 577 -22.90 12.43 9.15
C TYR A 577 -23.68 13.37 10.09
N HIS A 578 -22.99 14.34 10.68
CA HIS A 578 -23.56 15.28 11.66
C HIS A 578 -24.47 16.35 11.06
N ASP A 579 -24.55 16.47 9.72
CA ASP A 579 -25.49 17.38 9.06
C ASP A 579 -26.93 16.83 9.06
N PHE A 580 -27.12 15.56 9.44
CA PHE A 580 -28.42 14.89 9.45
C PHE A 580 -28.95 14.71 10.88
N PRO A 581 -30.22 15.09 11.13
CA PRO A 581 -30.91 14.78 12.38
C PRO A 581 -31.00 13.28 12.64
N GLU A 582 -31.45 12.92 13.85
CA GLU A 582 -31.60 11.53 14.23
C GLU A 582 -32.59 10.79 13.33
N ARG A 583 -32.23 9.55 12.96
CA ARG A 583 -32.98 8.81 11.94
C ARG A 583 -34.39 8.51 12.46
N GLY A 584 -35.39 8.74 11.61
CA GLY A 584 -36.80 8.46 11.94
C GLY A 584 -37.56 9.66 12.52
N THR A 585 -36.89 10.78 12.81
CA THR A 585 -37.60 12.02 13.17
C THR A 585 -38.18 12.72 11.95
N LYS A 586 -39.18 13.58 12.17
CA LYS A 586 -39.77 14.39 11.09
C LYS A 586 -38.73 15.29 10.44
N GLU A 587 -37.85 15.89 11.23
CA GLU A 587 -36.76 16.76 10.79
C GLU A 587 -35.80 16.01 9.87
N TYR A 588 -35.45 14.76 10.21
CA TYR A 588 -34.63 13.91 9.36
C TYR A 588 -35.27 13.68 7.99
N TYR A 589 -36.56 13.33 7.96
CA TYR A 589 -37.26 13.09 6.68
C TYR A 589 -37.37 14.36 5.83
N MET A 590 -37.63 15.52 6.45
CA MET A 590 -37.63 16.79 5.73
C MET A 590 -36.25 17.12 5.18
N LYS A 591 -35.19 16.99 5.99
CA LYS A 591 -33.81 17.26 5.54
C LYS A 591 -33.37 16.32 4.43
N LYS A 592 -33.69 15.03 4.55
CA LYS A 592 -33.44 14.03 3.51
C LYS A 592 -34.14 14.40 2.19
N LYS A 593 -35.40 14.82 2.25
CA LYS A 593 -36.16 15.25 1.07
C LYS A 593 -35.55 16.50 0.42
N GLU A 594 -35.27 17.54 1.21
CA GLU A 594 -34.63 18.78 0.76
C GLU A 594 -33.30 18.52 0.02
N VAL A 595 -32.43 17.70 0.61
CA VAL A 595 -31.13 17.37 0.00
C VAL A 595 -31.31 16.56 -1.28
N ALA A 596 -32.24 15.59 -1.31
CA ALA A 596 -32.52 14.82 -2.52
C ALA A 596 -33.04 15.70 -3.66
N GLU A 597 -33.97 16.60 -3.40
CA GLU A 597 -34.49 17.55 -4.39
C GLU A 597 -33.39 18.44 -4.97
N ARG A 598 -32.50 18.96 -4.12
CA ARG A 598 -31.35 19.75 -4.55
C ARG A 598 -30.38 18.95 -5.44
N ILE A 599 -30.14 17.68 -5.13
CA ILE A 599 -29.28 16.80 -5.94
C ILE A 599 -29.94 16.55 -7.31
N ILE A 600 -31.25 16.27 -7.33
CA ILE A 600 -32.00 16.07 -8.58
C ILE A 600 -31.94 17.34 -9.46
N GLN A 601 -32.13 18.52 -8.88
CA GLN A 601 -32.01 19.81 -9.59
C GLN A 601 -30.63 20.03 -10.19
N LYS A 602 -29.56 19.65 -9.47
CA LYS A 602 -28.20 19.73 -10.01
C LYS A 602 -28.00 18.73 -11.16
N ALA A 603 -28.44 17.48 -10.99
CA ALA A 603 -28.34 16.44 -12.02
C ALA A 603 -29.17 16.77 -13.28
N GLU A 604 -30.26 17.52 -13.15
CA GLU A 604 -31.07 17.97 -14.29
C GLU A 604 -30.31 18.91 -15.24
N LYS A 605 -29.23 19.55 -14.78
CA LYS A 605 -28.32 20.31 -15.66
C LYS A 605 -27.54 19.42 -16.62
N VAL A 606 -27.32 18.17 -16.24
CA VAL A 606 -26.61 17.15 -17.04
C VAL A 606 -27.58 16.33 -17.86
N ILE A 607 -28.73 15.97 -17.29
CA ILE A 607 -29.81 15.21 -17.92
C ILE A 607 -31.07 16.10 -17.97
N PRO A 608 -31.33 16.80 -19.09
CA PRO A 608 -32.44 17.76 -19.17
C PRO A 608 -33.80 17.11 -18.89
N ASN A 609 -34.68 17.84 -18.19
CA ASN A 609 -36.02 17.40 -17.78
C ASN A 609 -36.06 16.16 -16.86
N LEU A 610 -34.95 15.81 -16.21
CA LEU A 610 -34.85 14.63 -15.33
C LEU A 610 -36.02 14.53 -14.34
N SER A 611 -36.37 15.63 -13.67
CA SER A 611 -37.43 15.66 -12.65
C SER A 611 -38.83 15.28 -13.18
N LYS A 612 -39.12 15.54 -14.47
CA LYS A 612 -40.42 15.24 -15.08
C LYS A 612 -40.64 13.75 -15.34
N HIS A 613 -39.55 12.97 -15.38
CA HIS A 613 -39.57 11.57 -15.77
C HIS A 613 -39.45 10.60 -14.59
N ILE A 614 -39.44 11.11 -13.36
CA ILE A 614 -39.29 10.30 -12.15
C ILE A 614 -40.58 9.53 -11.85
N VAL A 615 -40.52 8.19 -11.94
CA VAL A 615 -41.61 7.28 -11.55
C VAL A 615 -41.32 6.52 -10.25
N VAL A 616 -40.04 6.46 -9.85
CA VAL A 616 -39.58 5.93 -8.56
C VAL A 616 -38.50 6.86 -8.02
N GLN A 617 -38.61 7.22 -6.74
CA GLN A 617 -37.56 7.94 -6.02
C GLN A 617 -37.35 7.31 -4.65
N ASP A 618 -36.09 7.04 -4.32
CA ASP A 618 -35.63 6.69 -2.97
C ASP A 618 -34.31 7.43 -2.69
N ALA A 619 -33.87 7.45 -1.44
CA ALA A 619 -32.58 8.05 -1.09
C ALA A 619 -31.95 7.38 0.14
N ALA A 620 -30.63 7.46 0.24
CA ALA A 620 -29.85 7.04 1.41
C ALA A 620 -28.99 8.19 1.94
N THR A 621 -28.90 8.29 3.26
CA THR A 621 -28.09 9.29 3.96
C THR A 621 -26.98 8.58 4.76
N PRO A 622 -26.02 9.31 5.36
CA PRO A 622 -25.05 8.70 6.28
C PRO A 622 -25.70 7.87 7.40
N LYS A 623 -26.80 8.38 7.98
CA LYS A 623 -27.62 7.67 8.97
C LYS A 623 -28.29 6.40 8.40
N THR A 624 -28.63 6.38 7.11
CA THR A 624 -29.12 5.16 6.45
C THR A 624 -28.00 4.13 6.37
N PHE A 625 -26.80 4.52 5.91
CA PHE A 625 -25.68 3.60 5.79
C PHE A 625 -25.30 2.98 7.14
N GLU A 626 -25.16 3.80 8.18
CA GLU A 626 -24.88 3.30 9.53
C GLU A 626 -25.92 2.28 10.00
N ALA A 627 -27.21 2.55 9.77
CA ALA A 627 -28.25 1.63 10.19
C ALA A 627 -28.24 0.28 9.46
N TYR A 628 -27.80 0.25 8.20
CA TYR A 628 -27.77 -0.97 7.37
C TYR A 628 -26.46 -1.75 7.49
N THR A 629 -25.33 -1.06 7.69
CA THR A 629 -24.00 -1.70 7.71
C THR A 629 -23.41 -1.78 9.12
N LEU A 630 -24.00 -1.08 10.08
CA LEU A 630 -23.48 -0.87 11.44
C LEU A 630 -22.10 -0.17 11.46
N THR A 631 -21.65 0.38 10.33
CA THR A 631 -20.42 1.16 10.24
C THR A 631 -20.64 2.54 10.87
N PRO A 632 -19.84 2.93 11.88
CA PRO A 632 -19.98 4.24 12.51
C PRO A 632 -19.96 5.38 11.49
N GLU A 633 -20.81 6.37 11.71
CA GLU A 633 -20.94 7.56 10.86
C GLU A 633 -21.37 7.27 9.41
N GLY A 634 -21.75 6.02 9.09
CA GLY A 634 -22.10 5.61 7.73
C GLY A 634 -20.93 5.62 6.75
N ALA A 635 -19.69 5.66 7.27
CA ALA A 635 -18.48 5.85 6.49
C ALA A 635 -18.28 4.77 5.40
N ILE A 636 -18.13 5.20 4.15
CA ILE A 636 -18.14 4.29 2.99
C ILE A 636 -16.80 3.58 2.75
N TYR A 637 -15.71 4.06 3.37
CA TYR A 637 -14.37 3.44 3.33
C TYR A 637 -13.84 3.08 4.72
N SER A 638 -14.73 2.95 5.72
CA SER A 638 -14.38 2.73 7.12
C SER A 638 -13.57 3.90 7.71
N PHE A 639 -12.24 3.90 7.59
CA PHE A 639 -11.36 4.93 8.18
C PHE A 639 -10.83 5.88 7.11
N ASP A 640 -10.45 7.09 7.53
CA ASP A 640 -9.75 8.07 6.70
C ASP A 640 -8.53 7.41 6.00
N GLN A 641 -8.36 7.68 4.71
CA GLN A 641 -7.33 7.01 3.88
C GLN A 641 -6.08 7.88 3.67
N SER A 642 -5.89 8.95 4.45
CA SER A 642 -4.70 9.79 4.38
C SER A 642 -3.45 9.06 4.87
N ILE A 643 -2.28 9.56 4.46
CA ILE A 643 -0.96 9.02 4.83
C ILE A 643 -0.77 8.95 6.35
N GLU A 644 -1.40 9.85 7.09
CA GLU A 644 -1.30 9.93 8.56
C GLU A 644 -2.12 8.84 9.27
N THR A 645 -3.14 8.28 8.60
CA THR A 645 -4.03 7.31 9.22
C THR A 645 -3.40 5.92 9.22
N LYS A 646 -2.91 5.51 10.40
CA LYS A 646 -2.43 4.15 10.64
C LYS A 646 -3.59 3.21 10.95
N LYS A 647 -4.07 2.47 9.95
CA LYS A 647 -5.14 1.48 10.11
C LYS A 647 -4.70 0.30 11.01
N PRO A 648 -5.63 -0.35 11.75
CA PRO A 648 -5.33 -1.54 12.52
C PRO A 648 -4.72 -2.66 11.68
N TYR A 649 -3.77 -3.39 12.27
CA TYR A 649 -3.26 -4.60 11.65
C TYR A 649 -4.34 -5.69 11.59
N PHE A 650 -4.28 -6.54 10.57
CA PHE A 650 -5.28 -7.60 10.38
C PHE A 650 -5.22 -8.67 11.47
N LYS A 651 -4.09 -8.85 12.16
CA LYS A 651 -3.98 -9.65 13.39
C LYS A 651 -4.08 -8.77 14.61
N THR A 652 -4.98 -9.11 15.52
CA THR A 652 -5.31 -8.26 16.66
C THR A 652 -4.55 -8.65 17.94
N PRO A 653 -4.61 -7.85 19.02
CA PRO A 653 -4.10 -8.23 20.32
C PRO A 653 -4.74 -9.51 20.91
N ILE A 654 -5.92 -9.90 20.46
CA ILE A 654 -6.62 -11.10 20.92
C ILE A 654 -6.25 -12.27 20.00
N LYS A 655 -5.66 -13.33 20.56
CA LYS A 655 -5.24 -14.50 19.79
C LYS A 655 -6.46 -15.17 19.13
N GLY A 656 -6.38 -15.45 17.83
CA GLY A 656 -7.47 -16.02 17.05
C GLY A 656 -8.48 -15.01 16.49
N LEU A 657 -8.39 -13.72 16.87
CA LEU A 657 -9.21 -12.66 16.26
C LEU A 657 -8.46 -11.97 15.14
N TYR A 658 -8.99 -12.08 13.92
CA TYR A 658 -8.54 -11.38 12.73
C TYR A 658 -9.49 -10.23 12.35
N LEU A 659 -8.98 -9.21 11.67
CA LEU A 659 -9.76 -8.21 10.94
C LEU A 659 -9.66 -8.47 9.44
N VAL A 660 -10.73 -8.20 8.72
CA VAL A 660 -10.77 -8.19 7.26
C VAL A 660 -11.63 -7.03 6.76
N GLY A 661 -11.43 -6.62 5.51
CA GLY A 661 -12.20 -5.56 4.88
C GLY A 661 -11.59 -4.17 5.08
N ALA A 662 -12.43 -3.14 4.95
CA ALA A 662 -11.97 -1.75 4.82
C ALA A 662 -11.33 -1.16 6.09
N SER A 663 -11.51 -1.81 7.24
CA SER A 663 -10.92 -1.40 8.52
C SER A 663 -9.43 -1.73 8.65
N THR A 664 -8.85 -2.53 7.76
CA THR A 664 -7.42 -2.89 7.78
C THR A 664 -6.78 -2.69 6.41
N PHE A 665 -5.52 -3.10 6.23
CA PHE A 665 -4.83 -3.01 4.96
C PHE A 665 -5.58 -3.77 3.86
N PRO A 666 -5.64 -3.23 2.63
CA PRO A 666 -5.13 -1.93 2.18
C PRO A 666 -6.06 -0.74 2.50
N GLY A 667 -7.36 -1.00 2.63
CA GLY A 667 -8.38 0.01 2.89
C GLY A 667 -9.68 -0.28 2.16
N GLY A 668 -10.42 0.78 1.83
CA GLY A 668 -11.71 0.70 1.16
C GLY A 668 -11.64 0.30 -0.32
N GLY A 669 -12.82 0.09 -0.93
CA GLY A 669 -12.97 -0.33 -2.32
C GLY A 669 -13.03 -1.86 -2.47
N VAL A 670 -13.69 -2.34 -3.52
CA VAL A 670 -13.92 -3.78 -3.76
C VAL A 670 -12.59 -4.54 -3.91
N GLU A 671 -11.69 -4.04 -4.77
CA GLU A 671 -10.36 -4.64 -4.93
C GLU A 671 -9.59 -4.65 -3.61
N GLY A 672 -9.64 -3.54 -2.85
CA GLY A 672 -8.97 -3.42 -1.56
C GLY A 672 -9.46 -4.46 -0.55
N VAL A 673 -10.77 -4.63 -0.39
CA VAL A 673 -11.31 -5.61 0.56
C VAL A 673 -11.12 -7.06 0.09
N VAL A 674 -11.05 -7.31 -1.22
CA VAL A 674 -10.64 -8.62 -1.77
C VAL A 674 -9.19 -8.92 -1.40
N ILE A 675 -8.27 -7.95 -1.54
CA ILE A 675 -6.87 -8.09 -1.08
C ILE A 675 -6.83 -8.45 0.41
N SER A 676 -7.59 -7.74 1.22
CA SER A 676 -7.69 -7.99 2.67
C SER A 676 -8.15 -9.42 2.97
N GLY A 677 -9.18 -9.91 2.26
CA GLY A 677 -9.70 -11.27 2.39
C GLY A 677 -8.68 -12.35 2.02
N ILE A 678 -7.94 -12.14 0.93
CA ILE A 678 -6.89 -13.06 0.47
C ILE A 678 -5.74 -13.12 1.48
N ILE A 679 -5.28 -11.97 1.99
CA ILE A 679 -4.23 -11.91 3.02
C ILE A 679 -4.64 -12.67 4.29
N CYS A 680 -5.86 -12.44 4.77
CA CYS A 680 -6.37 -13.08 5.98
C CYS A 680 -6.43 -14.62 5.81
N ALA A 681 -6.99 -15.09 4.68
CA ALA A 681 -7.05 -16.51 4.38
C ALA A 681 -5.66 -17.14 4.27
N ASN A 682 -4.72 -16.49 3.58
CA ASN A 682 -3.34 -16.96 3.44
C ASN A 682 -2.64 -17.10 4.81
N ASP A 683 -2.83 -16.15 5.74
CA ASP A 683 -2.25 -16.27 7.09
C ASP A 683 -2.83 -17.43 7.89
N ILE A 684 -4.16 -17.62 7.85
CA ILE A 684 -4.84 -18.75 8.51
C ILE A 684 -4.33 -20.08 7.93
N MET A 685 -4.15 -20.14 6.61
CA MET A 685 -3.57 -21.29 5.90
C MET A 685 -2.03 -21.39 6.04
N SER A 686 -1.43 -20.59 6.92
CA SER A 686 0.01 -20.59 7.23
C SER A 686 0.93 -20.26 6.04
N TRP A 687 0.45 -19.49 5.07
CA TRP A 687 1.21 -19.07 3.88
C TRP A 687 1.84 -20.23 3.11
N ARG A 688 1.27 -21.44 3.21
CA ARG A 688 1.71 -22.58 2.40
C ARG A 688 1.57 -22.15 0.93
N SER A 689 2.58 -22.45 0.10
CA SER A 689 2.45 -22.20 -1.33
C SER A 689 1.27 -23.04 -1.81
N THR A 690 0.17 -22.33 -1.95
CA THR A 690 -0.85 -22.59 -2.93
C THR A 690 -0.28 -23.29 -4.16
N ASP A 691 -0.59 -24.54 -4.48
CA ASP A 691 -0.51 -25.00 -5.87
C ASP A 691 -1.56 -24.18 -6.64
N PHE A 692 -1.26 -22.91 -6.88
CA PHE A 692 -2.08 -21.91 -7.55
C PHE A 692 -1.44 -21.64 -8.92
N SER A 693 -1.11 -22.69 -9.66
CA SER A 693 -0.99 -22.55 -11.10
C SER A 693 -2.40 -22.47 -11.70
N PRO A 694 -2.65 -21.57 -12.67
CA PRO A 694 -3.90 -21.54 -13.41
C PRO A 694 -4.19 -22.86 -14.11
#